data_AF-A0A136KWE7-F1
#
_entry.id   AF-A0A136KWE7-F1
#
_cell.length_a   1.000
_cell.length_b   1.000
_cell.length_c   1.000
_cell.angle_alpha   90.00
_cell.angle_beta   90.00
_cell.angle_gamma   90.00
#
_symmetry.space_group_name_H-M   'P 1'
#
loop_
_entity.id
_entity.type
_entity.pdbx_description
1 polymer ?
#
loop_
_entity_poly.entity_id
_entity_poly.type
_entity_poly.pdbx_seq_one_letter_code
_entity_poly.pdbx_strand_id
1 'polypeptide(L)'
;MQKFIGKFLYVFICLSFLLALTGTQPVYAAGIVVNTNADNLTDDGLCTLREAVINANNNAATHDDCSAGAGDDVITFNLTGCPCTITLVGSQININSNITITGIGASNLILSGGGTNVIFSVGSSHTLNLSGVTITGGASGGTGGGIYTNNATLNISDSVISGNSAQHGGGIYAHSSTLTLLNSTVSNNTASGDGGGIYANSPVSTTITNSTITGNTASGVGIAIVNGGTMTIRNSTIANNNTGGGTSGIFNVGTMTLSNTIVANSSCNSAVTNGGNNIDSGTTCGFSNVNGSQSSTDPMLNSLANNGGNTPTMSLQTGSPAIDAGDNTICAAAPVNNLDQRGVTRPFDGDGGGAVCDIGAYEVSDTTPPTVTSIVRASTSPTSASSVNFTVTFSENVTGVAVADFSLTTTGVSGASVTSVSGSNSTYTVSVNTGSGNGTIRLDVPNSATIADVFSNALSGLPFNTGEIYIVVKSPTFADVPDTYWAFPWIERLYAAGLTGGCTTSPLNYCPTLPVTRAEMAVFLERGLHGNSFTPPNVPATFGDTTGHWAEDWIEALKADGITGGCGGGNYCPNAPVTRAEMAVFLLRVMHSASYTPPNHAPTFGDSAGHWAEDWIEQLALEGITSGCGGGNYCPNSPATRDQMAVFLVKAFSLP
;
A
#
# COMPACT_ATOMS: atom_id res chain seq x y z
N MET A 1 -22.68 -18.00 42.36
CA MET A 1 -23.45 -16.72 42.36
C MET A 1 -22.44 -15.60 42.52
N GLN A 2 -21.68 -15.26 41.49
CA GLN A 2 -22.08 -14.51 40.27
C GLN A 2 -22.59 -13.09 40.56
N LYS A 3 -21.74 -12.15 40.13
CA LYS A 3 -22.06 -11.03 39.21
C LYS A 3 -22.64 -9.74 39.82
N PHE A 4 -22.18 -8.65 39.19
CA PHE A 4 -22.71 -7.28 39.17
C PHE A 4 -22.07 -6.22 40.09
N ILE A 5 -20.77 -5.96 39.95
CA ILE A 5 -20.19 -4.62 40.24
C ILE A 5 -19.24 -4.20 39.10
N GLY A 6 -19.73 -4.30 37.87
CA GLY A 6 -18.97 -3.94 36.67
C GLY A 6 -19.91 -3.59 35.55
N LYS A 7 -20.64 -2.47 35.68
CA LYS A 7 -21.46 -1.83 34.64
C LYS A 7 -22.10 -0.53 35.17
N PHE A 8 -21.31 0.45 35.60
CA PHE A 8 -21.84 1.80 35.89
C PHE A 8 -20.85 2.94 35.60
N LEU A 9 -19.83 2.68 34.77
CA LEU A 9 -18.90 3.70 34.27
C LEU A 9 -18.77 3.71 32.74
N TYR A 10 -19.78 3.17 32.03
CA TYR A 10 -19.89 3.19 30.57
C TYR A 10 -21.19 3.86 30.07
N VAL A 11 -21.97 4.49 30.96
CA VAL A 11 -23.27 5.11 30.62
C VAL A 11 -23.21 6.64 30.63
N PHE A 12 -22.11 7.26 31.09
CA PHE A 12 -21.94 8.73 31.08
C PHE A 12 -20.97 9.28 30.02
N ILE A 13 -20.32 8.42 29.22
CA ILE A 13 -19.52 8.84 28.06
C ILE A 13 -20.27 8.59 26.73
N CYS A 14 -21.35 7.78 26.73
CA CYS A 14 -22.23 7.62 25.59
C CYS A 14 -23.42 8.60 25.55
N LEU A 15 -23.66 9.39 26.62
CA LEU A 15 -24.79 10.34 26.65
C LEU A 15 -24.37 11.78 26.32
N SER A 16 -23.08 12.10 26.35
CA SER A 16 -22.53 13.37 25.84
C SER A 16 -22.27 13.36 24.34
N PHE A 17 -22.24 12.18 23.70
CA PHE A 17 -22.20 12.03 22.24
C PHE A 17 -23.58 11.93 21.58
N LEU A 18 -24.66 11.80 22.37
CA LEU A 18 -26.04 11.73 21.88
C LEU A 18 -26.79 13.08 22.00
N LEU A 19 -26.18 14.10 22.61
CA LEU A 19 -26.76 15.45 22.77
C LEU A 19 -26.11 16.53 21.87
N ALA A 20 -25.24 16.14 20.94
CA ALA A 20 -24.75 17.03 19.85
C ALA A 20 -25.50 16.80 18.52
N LEU A 21 -26.59 16.02 18.52
CA LEU A 21 -27.44 15.72 17.36
C LEU A 21 -28.84 16.34 17.45
N THR A 22 -29.02 17.39 18.26
CA THR A 22 -30.24 18.21 18.28
C THR A 22 -30.09 19.50 17.49
N GLY A 23 -29.27 19.51 16.44
CA GLY A 23 -29.63 20.29 15.28
C GLY A 23 -30.95 19.69 14.81
N THR A 24 -32.05 20.43 14.95
CA THR A 24 -33.35 20.06 14.39
C THR A 24 -33.10 19.61 12.96
N GLN A 25 -33.18 18.30 12.69
CA GLN A 25 -33.35 17.83 11.32
C GLN A 25 -34.58 18.59 10.84
N PRO A 26 -34.49 19.43 9.79
CA PRO A 26 -35.69 20.03 9.23
C PRO A 26 -36.63 18.87 8.94
N VAL A 27 -37.81 18.90 9.57
CA VAL A 27 -38.90 17.99 9.25
C VAL A 27 -39.32 18.40 7.84
N TYR A 28 -38.68 17.81 6.82
CA TYR A 28 -39.05 18.04 5.44
C TYR A 28 -40.48 17.53 5.25
N ALA A 29 -41.30 18.33 4.58
CA ALA A 29 -42.55 17.84 4.01
C ALA A 29 -42.25 16.60 3.14
N ALA A 30 -43.23 15.70 2.99
CA ALA A 30 -43.06 14.48 2.20
C ALA A 30 -42.50 14.80 0.80
N GLY A 31 -41.25 14.39 0.52
CA GLY A 31 -40.57 14.67 -0.75
C GLY A 31 -41.09 13.81 -1.90
N ILE A 32 -40.76 14.21 -3.13
CA ILE A 32 -41.10 13.49 -4.35
C ILE A 32 -40.00 12.45 -4.64
N VAL A 33 -40.37 11.20 -4.89
CA VAL A 33 -39.42 10.09 -5.10
C VAL A 33 -39.48 9.64 -6.55
N VAL A 34 -38.39 9.85 -7.28
CA VAL A 34 -38.20 9.32 -8.64
C VAL A 34 -37.85 7.84 -8.54
N ASN A 35 -38.60 6.99 -9.23
CA ASN A 35 -38.47 5.52 -9.14
C ASN A 35 -38.19 4.84 -10.49
N THR A 36 -38.07 5.62 -11.57
CA THR A 36 -37.67 5.14 -12.89
C THR A 36 -36.59 6.01 -13.50
N ASN A 37 -35.76 5.43 -14.36
CA ASN A 37 -34.74 6.14 -15.13
C ASN A 37 -35.24 6.63 -16.50
N ALA A 38 -36.52 6.39 -16.81
CA ALA A 38 -37.14 6.94 -18.00
C ALA A 38 -37.27 8.47 -17.91
N ASP A 39 -37.28 9.10 -19.08
CA ASP A 39 -37.67 10.50 -19.23
C ASP A 39 -38.89 10.56 -20.14
N ASN A 40 -40.08 10.67 -19.55
CA ASN A 40 -41.33 10.79 -20.29
C ASN A 40 -42.37 11.49 -19.38
N LEU A 41 -43.61 11.58 -19.86
CA LEU A 41 -44.76 12.11 -19.10
C LEU A 41 -45.95 11.15 -19.22
N THR A 42 -45.67 9.84 -19.34
CA THR A 42 -46.72 8.85 -19.56
C THR A 42 -47.28 8.37 -18.23
N ASP A 43 -48.61 8.41 -18.09
CA ASP A 43 -49.32 7.85 -16.94
C ASP A 43 -49.17 6.32 -16.90
N ASP A 44 -48.12 5.83 -16.22
CA ASP A 44 -47.68 4.43 -16.21
C ASP A 44 -47.39 3.85 -14.82
N GLY A 45 -47.63 4.62 -13.77
CA GLY A 45 -47.36 4.25 -12.37
C GLY A 45 -45.92 4.51 -11.91
N LEU A 46 -45.05 5.07 -12.75
CA LEU A 46 -43.66 5.34 -12.43
C LEU A 46 -43.37 6.84 -12.44
N CYS A 47 -42.83 7.34 -11.33
CA CYS A 47 -42.44 8.73 -11.19
C CYS A 47 -41.07 8.97 -11.84
N THR A 48 -41.05 9.66 -13.00
CA THR A 48 -39.84 10.13 -13.67
C THR A 48 -39.31 11.43 -13.03
N LEU A 49 -38.05 11.77 -13.29
CA LEU A 49 -37.49 13.06 -12.86
C LEU A 49 -38.26 14.25 -13.45
N ARG A 50 -38.74 14.12 -14.69
CA ARG A 50 -39.46 15.20 -15.37
C ARG A 50 -40.81 15.46 -14.72
N GLU A 51 -41.57 14.41 -14.42
CA GLU A 51 -42.85 14.52 -13.71
C GLU A 51 -42.65 15.07 -12.30
N ALA A 52 -41.63 14.59 -11.59
CA ALA A 52 -41.31 15.06 -10.25
C ALA A 52 -41.05 16.57 -10.22
N VAL A 53 -40.26 17.08 -11.16
CA VAL A 53 -39.99 18.52 -11.27
C VAL A 53 -41.22 19.31 -11.67
N ILE A 54 -42.08 18.78 -12.56
CA ILE A 54 -43.33 19.47 -12.93
C ILE A 54 -44.27 19.56 -11.73
N ASN A 55 -44.45 18.48 -10.97
CA ASN A 55 -45.29 18.48 -9.77
C ASN A 55 -44.75 19.42 -8.67
N ALA A 56 -43.42 19.48 -8.51
CA ALA A 56 -42.77 20.46 -7.63
C ALA A 56 -43.06 21.89 -8.07
N ASN A 57 -42.77 22.22 -9.33
CA ASN A 57 -43.03 23.56 -9.89
C ASN A 57 -44.49 24.01 -9.75
N ASN A 58 -45.44 23.09 -9.87
CA ASN A 58 -46.86 23.40 -9.82
C ASN A 58 -47.45 23.36 -8.41
N ASN A 59 -46.70 22.90 -7.40
CA ASN A 59 -47.22 22.60 -6.07
C ASN A 59 -48.49 21.74 -6.09
N ALA A 60 -48.52 20.75 -6.99
CA ALA A 60 -49.70 19.94 -7.26
C ALA A 60 -49.32 18.60 -7.90
N ALA A 61 -50.17 17.58 -7.72
CA ALA A 61 -50.08 16.32 -8.46
C ALA A 61 -50.68 16.52 -9.86
N THR A 62 -49.92 17.17 -10.75
CA THR A 62 -50.33 17.35 -12.16
C THR A 62 -50.05 16.11 -13.02
N HIS A 63 -49.19 15.22 -12.53
CA HIS A 63 -48.94 13.88 -13.04
C HIS A 63 -49.14 12.91 -11.87
N ASP A 64 -50.13 12.02 -11.99
CA ASP A 64 -50.64 11.20 -10.87
C ASP A 64 -49.64 10.13 -10.40
N ASP A 65 -48.61 9.84 -11.19
CA ASP A 65 -47.54 8.89 -10.88
C ASP A 65 -46.52 9.42 -9.88
N CYS A 66 -46.46 10.73 -9.70
CA CYS A 66 -45.58 11.40 -8.73
C CYS A 66 -46.40 12.07 -7.63
N SER A 67 -45.86 12.08 -6.41
CA SER A 67 -46.41 12.91 -5.32
C SER A 67 -46.55 14.38 -5.74
N ALA A 68 -47.57 15.06 -5.21
CA ALA A 68 -47.71 16.51 -5.36
C ALA A 68 -46.55 17.24 -4.68
N GLY A 69 -46.05 18.31 -5.29
CA GLY A 69 -45.18 19.28 -4.61
C GLY A 69 -45.94 20.16 -3.62
N ALA A 70 -45.22 20.80 -2.70
CA ALA A 70 -45.76 21.80 -1.79
C ALA A 70 -44.67 22.73 -1.20
N GLY A 71 -44.61 23.97 -1.70
CA GLY A 71 -43.67 24.98 -1.24
C GLY A 71 -42.29 24.78 -1.85
N ASP A 72 -41.28 24.63 -1.00
CA ASP A 72 -39.94 24.23 -1.42
C ASP A 72 -39.89 22.69 -1.41
N ASP A 73 -39.53 22.08 -2.54
CA ASP A 73 -39.62 20.64 -2.72
C ASP A 73 -38.27 19.93 -2.64
N VAL A 74 -38.30 18.69 -2.16
CA VAL A 74 -37.15 17.77 -2.17
C VAL A 74 -37.45 16.60 -3.08
N ILE A 75 -36.61 16.40 -4.09
CA ILE A 75 -36.65 15.27 -5.02
C ILE A 75 -35.51 14.31 -4.67
N THR A 76 -35.88 13.04 -4.47
CA THR A 76 -34.93 11.94 -4.18
C THR A 76 -35.15 10.78 -5.16
N PHE A 77 -34.26 9.79 -5.14
CA PHE A 77 -34.28 8.70 -6.10
C PHE A 77 -34.30 7.34 -5.39
N ASN A 78 -35.19 6.46 -5.82
CA ASN A 78 -35.24 5.05 -5.46
C ASN A 78 -35.15 4.20 -6.74
N LEU A 79 -33.96 4.20 -7.34
CA LEU A 79 -33.66 3.49 -8.58
C LEU A 79 -32.95 2.17 -8.29
N THR A 80 -33.28 1.12 -9.04
CA THR A 80 -32.60 -0.18 -8.95
C THR A 80 -31.58 -0.36 -10.07
N GLY A 81 -30.45 -1.02 -9.78
CA GLY A 81 -29.47 -1.42 -10.79
C GLY A 81 -28.51 -0.32 -11.25
N CYS A 82 -28.19 0.66 -10.39
CA CYS A 82 -27.24 1.73 -10.71
C CYS A 82 -25.77 1.23 -10.67
N PRO A 83 -24.83 1.84 -11.42
CA PRO A 83 -24.91 3.15 -12.07
C PRO A 83 -25.96 3.22 -13.17
N CYS A 84 -26.81 4.23 -13.09
CA CYS A 84 -27.99 4.38 -13.92
C CYS A 84 -28.00 5.77 -14.55
N THR A 85 -28.50 5.85 -15.80
CA THR A 85 -28.55 7.09 -16.57
C THR A 85 -30.00 7.46 -16.89
N ILE A 86 -30.38 8.69 -16.57
CA ILE A 86 -31.58 9.35 -17.07
C ILE A 86 -31.14 10.21 -18.25
N THR A 87 -31.44 9.77 -19.47
CA THR A 87 -31.13 10.54 -20.68
C THR A 87 -32.37 11.33 -21.08
N LEU A 88 -32.23 12.65 -21.16
CA LEU A 88 -33.34 13.52 -21.54
C LEU A 88 -33.74 13.28 -22.98
N VAL A 89 -35.02 12.98 -23.19
CA VAL A 89 -35.69 12.93 -24.48
C VAL A 89 -36.66 14.12 -24.55
N GLY A 90 -36.56 14.90 -25.63
CA GLY A 90 -37.34 16.13 -25.75
C GLY A 90 -36.55 17.36 -25.28
N SER A 91 -37.06 18.08 -24.28
CA SER A 91 -36.55 19.41 -23.87
C SER A 91 -35.84 19.40 -22.52
N GLN A 92 -35.13 20.48 -22.21
CA GLN A 92 -34.50 20.71 -20.90
C GLN A 92 -35.50 20.62 -19.73
N ILE A 93 -35.00 20.34 -18.53
CA ILE A 93 -35.79 20.39 -17.29
C ILE A 93 -35.80 21.83 -16.78
N ASN A 94 -36.97 22.45 -16.72
CA ASN A 94 -37.13 23.82 -16.23
C ASN A 94 -37.44 23.83 -14.73
N ILE A 95 -36.68 24.61 -13.96
CA ILE A 95 -36.87 24.83 -12.53
C ILE A 95 -37.51 26.21 -12.34
N ASN A 96 -38.80 26.21 -11.97
CA ASN A 96 -39.63 27.41 -11.80
C ASN A 96 -40.19 27.53 -10.37
N SER A 97 -39.58 26.81 -9.44
CA SER A 97 -39.83 26.82 -8.00
C SER A 97 -38.51 26.53 -7.28
N ASN A 98 -38.45 26.66 -5.97
CA ASN A 98 -37.27 26.25 -5.22
C ASN A 98 -37.27 24.72 -5.08
N ILE A 99 -36.24 24.08 -5.62
CA ILE A 99 -36.14 22.62 -5.64
C ILE A 99 -34.78 22.19 -5.09
N THR A 100 -34.80 21.18 -4.24
CA THR A 100 -33.62 20.41 -3.84
C THR A 100 -33.66 19.05 -4.50
N ILE A 101 -32.64 18.69 -5.27
CA ILE A 101 -32.47 17.38 -5.88
C ILE A 101 -31.30 16.68 -5.19
N THR A 102 -31.58 15.61 -4.48
CA THR A 102 -30.57 14.78 -3.79
C THR A 102 -30.45 13.44 -4.51
N GLY A 103 -29.40 13.31 -5.31
CA GLY A 103 -29.04 12.09 -6.00
C GLY A 103 -28.50 11.00 -5.07
N ILE A 104 -28.25 9.82 -5.65
CA ILE A 104 -27.76 8.62 -4.96
C ILE A 104 -26.23 8.47 -5.05
N GLY A 105 -25.53 9.57 -5.32
CA GLY A 105 -24.07 9.65 -5.49
C GLY A 105 -23.68 9.89 -6.95
N ALA A 106 -22.68 10.74 -7.18
CA ALA A 106 -22.30 11.15 -8.53
C ALA A 106 -21.83 9.98 -9.41
N SER A 107 -21.24 8.94 -8.83
CA SER A 107 -20.88 7.72 -9.55
C SER A 107 -22.08 6.81 -9.88
N ASN A 108 -23.24 7.03 -9.25
CA ASN A 108 -24.40 6.15 -9.35
C ASN A 108 -25.55 6.75 -10.18
N LEU A 109 -25.75 8.07 -10.14
CA LEU A 109 -26.82 8.74 -10.89
C LEU A 109 -26.25 9.71 -11.93
N ILE A 110 -26.49 9.39 -13.19
CA ILE A 110 -26.09 10.21 -14.33
C ILE A 110 -27.35 10.84 -14.95
N LEU A 111 -27.37 12.16 -15.04
CA LEU A 111 -28.35 12.93 -15.78
C LEU A 111 -27.71 13.40 -17.08
N SER A 112 -28.21 12.89 -18.21
CA SER A 112 -27.61 13.09 -19.53
C SER A 112 -28.50 13.95 -20.42
N GLY A 113 -27.94 14.99 -21.05
CA GLY A 113 -28.63 15.78 -22.07
C GLY A 113 -28.73 15.11 -23.44
N GLY A 114 -28.20 13.88 -23.60
CA GLY A 114 -28.29 13.12 -24.85
C GLY A 114 -27.49 13.71 -26.04
N GLY A 115 -26.63 14.68 -25.79
CA GLY A 115 -25.85 15.42 -26.78
C GLY A 115 -26.61 16.57 -27.46
N THR A 116 -27.83 16.87 -27.02
CA THR A 116 -28.72 17.83 -27.70
C THR A 116 -29.41 18.82 -26.78
N ASN A 117 -29.55 18.49 -25.49
CA ASN A 117 -30.33 19.28 -24.54
C ASN A 117 -29.45 19.88 -23.45
N VAL A 118 -29.79 21.10 -23.03
CA VAL A 118 -29.45 21.57 -21.68
C VAL A 118 -30.16 20.68 -20.67
N ILE A 119 -29.50 20.29 -19.58
CA ILE A 119 -30.14 19.42 -18.58
C ILE A 119 -31.08 20.23 -17.70
N PHE A 120 -30.56 21.27 -17.05
CA PHE A 120 -31.34 22.13 -16.15
C PHE A 120 -31.32 23.59 -16.61
N SER A 121 -32.49 24.21 -16.61
CA SER A 121 -32.67 25.66 -16.77
C SER A 121 -33.38 26.22 -15.56
N VAL A 122 -32.68 27.03 -14.76
CA VAL A 122 -33.22 27.64 -13.53
C VAL A 122 -33.77 29.03 -13.84
N GLY A 123 -35.09 29.16 -13.66
CA GLY A 123 -35.82 30.40 -13.88
C GLY A 123 -35.51 31.46 -12.82
N SER A 124 -35.79 32.72 -13.16
CA SER A 124 -35.49 33.87 -12.31
C SER A 124 -36.15 33.80 -10.93
N SER A 125 -35.43 34.20 -9.89
CA SER A 125 -35.82 34.22 -8.48
C SER A 125 -36.03 32.85 -7.83
N HIS A 126 -35.59 31.77 -8.48
CA HIS A 126 -35.67 30.41 -7.93
C HIS A 126 -34.31 29.85 -7.54
N THR A 127 -34.34 28.85 -6.67
CA THR A 127 -33.15 28.14 -6.20
C THR A 127 -33.16 26.68 -6.64
N LEU A 128 -32.05 26.22 -7.21
CA LEU A 128 -31.76 24.80 -7.37
C LEU A 128 -30.63 24.41 -6.42
N ASN A 129 -30.92 23.51 -5.47
CA ASN A 129 -29.89 22.80 -4.71
C ASN A 129 -29.72 21.42 -5.33
N LEU A 130 -28.51 21.08 -5.76
CA LEU A 130 -28.21 19.84 -6.46
C LEU A 130 -27.08 19.11 -5.76
N SER A 131 -27.29 17.85 -5.39
CA SER A 131 -26.22 17.04 -4.81
C SER A 131 -26.20 15.59 -5.29
N GLY A 132 -25.03 14.96 -5.29
CA GLY A 132 -24.88 13.53 -5.52
C GLY A 132 -25.26 13.07 -6.93
N VAL A 133 -24.98 13.87 -7.97
CA VAL A 133 -25.28 13.52 -9.37
C VAL A 133 -24.11 13.79 -10.32
N THR A 134 -24.11 13.11 -11.47
CA THR A 134 -23.32 13.50 -12.63
C THR A 134 -24.21 14.17 -13.68
N ILE A 135 -23.86 15.38 -14.13
CA ILE A 135 -24.48 16.09 -15.25
C ILE A 135 -23.57 15.98 -16.47
N THR A 136 -24.05 15.34 -17.54
CA THR A 136 -23.23 15.08 -18.73
C THR A 136 -23.99 15.12 -20.05
N GLY A 137 -23.25 15.13 -21.15
CA GLY A 137 -23.82 15.07 -22.50
C GLY A 137 -24.78 16.21 -22.81
N GLY A 138 -24.71 17.32 -22.06
CA GLY A 138 -25.53 18.48 -22.31
C GLY A 138 -25.02 19.26 -23.52
N ALA A 139 -25.93 19.78 -24.34
CA ALA A 139 -25.55 20.58 -25.50
C ALA A 139 -26.49 21.78 -25.71
N SER A 140 -25.91 22.93 -26.06
CA SER A 140 -26.63 24.15 -26.41
C SER A 140 -25.94 24.88 -27.56
N GLY A 141 -26.70 25.40 -28.53
CA GLY A 141 -26.16 26.32 -29.54
C GLY A 141 -25.82 27.71 -28.98
N GLY A 142 -26.25 27.99 -27.73
CA GLY A 142 -26.03 29.26 -27.05
C GLY A 142 -25.36 29.05 -25.70
N THR A 143 -26.12 29.14 -24.61
CA THR A 143 -25.53 29.19 -23.25
C THR A 143 -25.90 27.95 -22.43
N GLY A 144 -25.00 27.57 -21.52
CA GLY A 144 -25.25 26.58 -20.45
C GLY A 144 -25.47 25.18 -20.95
N GLY A 145 -24.42 24.48 -21.39
CA GLY A 145 -24.54 23.14 -21.97
C GLY A 145 -25.09 22.13 -20.98
N GLY A 146 -24.57 22.12 -19.75
CA GLY A 146 -25.11 21.31 -18.66
C GLY A 146 -26.23 22.02 -17.92
N ILE A 147 -25.92 23.18 -17.35
CA ILE A 147 -26.84 23.97 -16.52
C ILE A 147 -26.84 25.43 -16.98
N TYR A 148 -28.04 25.99 -17.11
CA TYR A 148 -28.29 27.40 -17.39
C TYR A 148 -29.03 28.08 -16.23
N THR A 149 -28.57 29.25 -15.80
CA THR A 149 -29.27 30.08 -14.81
C THR A 149 -29.35 31.54 -15.24
N ASN A 150 -30.48 32.18 -14.93
CA ASN A 150 -30.71 33.60 -15.19
C ASN A 150 -31.45 34.26 -14.02
N ASN A 151 -30.77 35.16 -13.30
CA ASN A 151 -31.29 35.80 -12.10
C ASN A 151 -31.77 34.79 -11.03
N ALA A 152 -30.99 33.74 -10.79
CA ALA A 152 -31.36 32.60 -9.94
C ALA A 152 -30.24 32.22 -8.96
N THR A 153 -30.50 31.24 -8.10
CA THR A 153 -29.49 30.65 -7.19
C THR A 153 -29.26 29.19 -7.55
N LEU A 154 -27.99 28.82 -7.71
CA LEU A 154 -27.56 27.44 -7.98
C LEU A 154 -26.53 27.02 -6.94
N ASN A 155 -26.87 26.01 -6.15
CA ASN A 155 -25.97 25.39 -5.19
C ASN A 155 -25.72 23.94 -5.61
N ILE A 156 -24.47 23.60 -5.81
CA ILE A 156 -24.04 22.27 -6.22
C ILE A 156 -23.09 21.70 -5.17
N SER A 157 -23.38 20.50 -4.67
CA SER A 157 -22.44 19.75 -3.81
C SER A 157 -22.25 18.32 -4.27
N ASP A 158 -21.09 17.72 -3.99
CA ASP A 158 -20.86 16.27 -4.18
C ASP A 158 -21.25 15.76 -5.58
N SER A 159 -21.03 16.59 -6.60
CA SER A 159 -21.54 16.35 -7.96
C SER A 159 -20.46 16.54 -9.02
N VAL A 160 -20.68 15.91 -10.17
CA VAL A 160 -19.78 16.01 -11.34
C VAL A 160 -20.51 16.69 -12.48
N ILE A 161 -19.91 17.71 -13.09
CA ILE A 161 -20.41 18.37 -14.29
C ILE A 161 -19.37 18.14 -15.37
N SER A 162 -19.65 17.25 -16.31
CA SER A 162 -18.64 16.83 -17.28
C SER A 162 -19.14 16.51 -18.67
N GLY A 163 -18.32 16.76 -19.70
CA GLY A 163 -18.65 16.38 -21.07
C GLY A 163 -19.84 17.15 -21.65
N ASN A 164 -20.09 18.37 -21.17
CA ASN A 164 -21.15 19.24 -21.68
C ASN A 164 -20.58 20.28 -22.65
N SER A 165 -21.39 20.76 -23.59
CA SER A 165 -20.97 21.65 -24.68
C SER A 165 -21.92 22.83 -24.90
N ALA A 166 -21.38 24.04 -25.09
CA ALA A 166 -22.18 25.22 -25.42
C ALA A 166 -21.39 26.25 -26.26
N GLN A 167 -22.00 27.37 -26.62
CA GLN A 167 -21.26 28.56 -27.04
C GLN A 167 -20.62 29.26 -25.84
N HIS A 168 -21.34 29.44 -24.73
CA HIS A 168 -20.78 29.97 -23.49
C HIS A 168 -21.22 29.15 -22.28
N GLY A 169 -20.29 28.85 -21.38
CA GLY A 169 -20.59 28.02 -20.20
C GLY A 169 -20.90 26.59 -20.62
N GLY A 170 -19.89 25.88 -21.15
CA GLY A 170 -20.04 24.50 -21.61
C GLY A 170 -20.63 23.61 -20.53
N GLY A 171 -20.07 23.67 -19.32
CA GLY A 171 -20.65 23.06 -18.13
C GLY A 171 -21.79 23.89 -17.55
N ILE A 172 -21.46 25.06 -17.04
CA ILE A 172 -22.38 25.94 -16.30
C ILE A 172 -22.35 27.35 -16.89
N TYR A 173 -23.53 27.90 -17.17
CA TYR A 173 -23.71 29.30 -17.48
C TYR A 173 -24.57 29.97 -16.40
N ALA A 174 -24.01 30.97 -15.73
CA ALA A 174 -24.67 31.71 -14.67
C ALA A 174 -24.71 33.21 -14.99
N HIS A 175 -25.89 33.73 -15.31
CA HIS A 175 -26.08 35.16 -15.59
C HIS A 175 -26.92 35.83 -14.51
N SER A 176 -26.45 36.96 -13.99
CA SER A 176 -27.14 37.71 -12.92
C SER A 176 -27.47 36.85 -11.68
N SER A 177 -26.72 35.78 -11.42
CA SER A 177 -27.10 34.67 -10.53
C SER A 177 -26.14 34.53 -9.32
N THR A 178 -26.50 33.67 -8.37
CA THR A 178 -25.57 33.17 -7.33
C THR A 178 -25.19 31.73 -7.62
N LEU A 179 -23.90 31.39 -7.57
CA LEU A 179 -23.37 30.05 -7.80
C LEU A 179 -22.51 29.59 -6.63
N THR A 180 -22.86 28.46 -6.01
CA THR A 180 -22.03 27.76 -5.04
C THR A 180 -21.63 26.40 -5.59
N LEU A 181 -20.34 26.08 -5.56
CA LEU A 181 -19.80 24.77 -5.91
C LEU A 181 -18.97 24.23 -4.73
N LEU A 182 -19.38 23.10 -4.18
CA LEU A 182 -18.77 22.48 -2.99
C LEU A 182 -18.45 21.02 -3.26
N ASN A 183 -17.27 20.54 -2.88
CA ASN A 183 -16.90 19.11 -2.98
C ASN A 183 -17.23 18.50 -4.36
N SER A 184 -17.00 19.25 -5.44
CA SER A 184 -17.52 18.91 -6.76
C SER A 184 -16.46 19.00 -7.85
N THR A 185 -16.73 18.35 -8.98
CA THR A 185 -15.82 18.28 -10.11
C THR A 185 -16.45 18.87 -11.37
N VAL A 186 -15.81 19.86 -11.99
CA VAL A 186 -16.20 20.40 -13.31
C VAL A 186 -15.12 20.04 -14.32
N SER A 187 -15.39 19.08 -15.20
CA SER A 187 -14.34 18.54 -16.07
C SER A 187 -14.74 18.27 -17.51
N ASN A 188 -13.79 18.41 -18.44
CA ASN A 188 -13.99 18.03 -19.84
C ASN A 188 -15.23 18.67 -20.48
N ASN A 189 -15.61 19.87 -20.06
CA ASN A 189 -16.67 20.64 -20.71
C ASN A 189 -16.06 21.55 -21.78
N THR A 190 -16.83 21.82 -22.83
CA THR A 190 -16.34 22.49 -24.04
C THR A 190 -17.21 23.70 -24.38
N ALA A 191 -16.58 24.82 -24.72
CA ALA A 191 -17.27 25.99 -25.25
C ALA A 191 -16.72 26.40 -26.62
N SER A 192 -17.58 26.65 -27.61
CA SER A 192 -17.13 27.24 -28.89
C SER A 192 -16.85 28.75 -28.80
N GLY A 193 -17.35 29.39 -27.74
CA GLY A 193 -16.98 30.74 -27.30
C GLY A 193 -16.19 30.66 -26.00
N ASP A 194 -16.75 31.16 -24.90
CA ASP A 194 -16.03 31.41 -23.65
C ASP A 194 -16.51 30.52 -22.49
N GLY A 195 -15.65 30.24 -21.51
CA GLY A 195 -16.07 29.51 -20.30
C GLY A 195 -16.42 28.06 -20.59
N GLY A 196 -15.43 27.24 -20.95
CA GLY A 196 -15.63 25.80 -21.18
C GLY A 196 -16.26 25.12 -19.96
N GLY A 197 -15.70 25.36 -18.78
CA GLY A 197 -16.25 24.88 -17.50
C GLY A 197 -17.40 25.75 -17.02
N ILE A 198 -17.08 26.98 -16.59
CA ILE A 198 -18.00 27.91 -15.93
C ILE A 198 -17.94 29.28 -16.61
N TYR A 199 -19.09 29.80 -17.00
CA TYR A 199 -19.23 31.18 -17.44
C TYR A 199 -20.17 31.94 -16.49
N ALA A 200 -19.60 32.80 -15.64
CA ALA A 200 -20.32 33.55 -14.62
C ALA A 200 -20.32 35.05 -15.00
N ASN A 201 -21.48 35.60 -15.40
CA ASN A 201 -21.60 36.95 -15.96
C ASN A 201 -22.43 37.90 -15.09
N SER A 202 -21.95 39.14 -15.00
CA SER A 202 -22.32 40.21 -14.07
C SER A 202 -23.80 40.63 -14.11
N PRO A 203 -24.39 40.97 -12.93
CA PRO A 203 -23.82 40.81 -11.59
C PRO A 203 -23.94 39.37 -11.07
N VAL A 204 -22.83 38.74 -10.69
CA VAL A 204 -22.82 37.35 -10.20
C VAL A 204 -22.02 37.24 -8.92
N SER A 205 -22.44 36.37 -7.99
CA SER A 205 -21.67 35.99 -6.81
C SER A 205 -21.37 34.50 -6.88
N THR A 206 -20.09 34.15 -6.94
CA THR A 206 -19.65 32.75 -7.09
C THR A 206 -18.73 32.34 -5.95
N THR A 207 -19.03 31.21 -5.31
CA THR A 207 -18.16 30.57 -4.31
C THR A 207 -17.81 29.16 -4.77
N ILE A 208 -16.52 28.85 -4.85
CA ILE A 208 -16.01 27.53 -5.21
C ILE A 208 -15.14 27.03 -4.06
N THR A 209 -15.38 25.82 -3.59
CA THR A 209 -14.73 25.30 -2.38
C THR A 209 -14.52 23.80 -2.46
N ASN A 210 -13.35 23.30 -2.06
CA ASN A 210 -13.03 21.87 -2.09
C ASN A 210 -13.36 21.23 -3.44
N SER A 211 -13.19 21.97 -4.52
CA SER A 211 -13.68 21.57 -5.85
C SER A 211 -12.55 21.51 -6.86
N THR A 212 -12.69 20.60 -7.83
CA THR A 212 -11.69 20.36 -8.88
C THR A 212 -12.26 20.77 -10.23
N ILE A 213 -11.56 21.66 -10.94
CA ILE A 213 -11.95 22.17 -12.25
C ILE A 213 -10.85 21.84 -13.24
N THR A 214 -11.07 20.88 -14.14
CA THR A 214 -9.97 20.35 -14.97
C THR A 214 -10.35 19.89 -16.36
N GLY A 215 -9.44 20.05 -17.33
CA GLY A 215 -9.63 19.53 -18.68
C GLY A 215 -10.76 20.21 -19.47
N ASN A 216 -11.27 21.35 -19.01
CA ASN A 216 -12.25 22.11 -19.76
C ASN A 216 -11.56 22.82 -20.93
N THR A 217 -12.29 23.02 -22.03
CA THR A 217 -11.75 23.59 -23.28
C THR A 217 -12.66 24.71 -23.80
N ALA A 218 -12.08 25.74 -24.41
CA ALA A 218 -12.84 26.79 -25.06
C ALA A 218 -12.04 27.39 -26.22
N SER A 219 -12.73 27.89 -27.26
CA SER A 219 -12.08 28.61 -28.37
C SER A 219 -11.89 30.11 -28.10
N GLY A 220 -12.67 30.69 -27.19
CA GLY A 220 -12.60 32.07 -26.73
C GLY A 220 -11.75 32.24 -25.47
N VAL A 221 -12.21 33.02 -24.50
CA VAL A 221 -11.49 33.31 -23.25
C VAL A 221 -12.02 32.52 -22.06
N GLY A 222 -11.19 32.42 -21.01
CA GLY A 222 -11.57 31.79 -19.74
C GLY A 222 -11.92 30.33 -19.93
N ILE A 223 -10.98 29.55 -20.47
CA ILE A 223 -11.18 28.16 -20.86
C ILE A 223 -11.81 27.32 -19.73
N ALA A 224 -11.35 27.51 -18.49
CA ALA A 224 -11.99 26.96 -17.31
C ALA A 224 -13.14 27.85 -16.83
N ILE A 225 -12.83 29.12 -16.58
CA ILE A 225 -13.67 30.05 -15.81
C ILE A 225 -13.66 31.42 -16.46
N VAL A 226 -14.85 31.98 -16.67
CA VAL A 226 -15.06 33.41 -16.89
C VAL A 226 -15.76 34.01 -15.67
N ASN A 227 -15.20 35.08 -15.11
CA ASN A 227 -15.79 35.84 -14.01
C ASN A 227 -16.06 37.30 -14.38
N GLY A 228 -17.34 37.67 -14.43
CA GLY A 228 -17.82 39.04 -14.59
C GLY A 228 -18.29 39.72 -13.30
N GLY A 229 -18.27 39.03 -12.15
CA GLY A 229 -18.76 39.54 -10.87
C GLY A 229 -17.77 39.30 -9.73
N THR A 230 -18.25 38.87 -8.57
CA THR A 230 -17.42 38.51 -7.42
C THR A 230 -17.26 37.01 -7.34
N MET A 231 -16.02 36.52 -7.31
CA MET A 231 -15.70 35.10 -7.19
C MET A 231 -14.71 34.85 -6.05
N THR A 232 -15.04 33.90 -5.18
CA THR A 232 -14.13 33.41 -4.13
C THR A 232 -13.86 31.92 -4.36
N ILE A 233 -12.59 31.54 -4.40
CA ILE A 233 -12.16 30.15 -4.56
C ILE A 233 -11.26 29.80 -3.38
N ARG A 234 -11.59 28.72 -2.67
CA ARG A 234 -10.79 28.25 -1.53
C ARG A 234 -10.58 26.74 -1.58
N ASN A 235 -9.43 26.25 -1.12
CA ASN A 235 -9.17 24.81 -1.00
C ASN A 235 -9.48 24.05 -2.31
N SER A 236 -9.08 24.60 -3.45
CA SER A 236 -9.57 24.13 -4.76
C SER A 236 -8.44 23.89 -5.74
N THR A 237 -8.68 23.06 -6.75
CA THR A 237 -7.68 22.74 -7.79
C THR A 237 -8.24 23.09 -9.15
N ILE A 238 -7.60 24.01 -9.86
CA ILE A 238 -7.92 24.41 -11.23
C ILE A 238 -6.75 23.98 -12.11
N ALA A 239 -6.92 22.92 -12.89
CA ALA A 239 -5.80 22.26 -13.57
C ALA A 239 -6.07 21.97 -15.06
N ASN A 240 -5.05 22.04 -15.90
CA ASN A 240 -5.11 21.53 -17.29
C ASN A 240 -6.26 22.09 -18.13
N ASN A 241 -6.58 23.38 -18.00
CA ASN A 241 -7.63 24.05 -18.78
C ASN A 241 -7.00 25.02 -19.80
N ASN A 242 -6.16 24.51 -20.72
CA ASN A 242 -5.31 25.34 -21.59
C ASN A 242 -5.20 24.86 -23.05
N THR A 243 -6.16 24.07 -23.55
CA THR A 243 -6.13 23.55 -24.92
C THR A 243 -7.33 24.08 -25.72
N GLY A 244 -7.08 24.83 -26.80
CA GLY A 244 -8.18 25.30 -27.68
C GLY A 244 -8.01 26.62 -28.43
N GLY A 245 -6.84 27.26 -28.44
CA GLY A 245 -6.65 28.55 -29.13
C GLY A 245 -7.11 29.78 -28.34
N GLY A 246 -7.73 29.57 -27.17
CA GLY A 246 -8.06 30.62 -26.21
C GLY A 246 -6.85 31.23 -25.51
N THR A 247 -7.02 32.42 -24.92
CA THR A 247 -5.91 33.23 -24.38
C THR A 247 -5.59 32.98 -22.90
N SER A 248 -6.50 32.39 -22.13
CA SER A 248 -6.35 32.16 -20.69
C SER A 248 -7.26 31.05 -20.15
N GLY A 249 -6.77 30.30 -19.15
CA GLY A 249 -7.57 29.35 -18.37
C GLY A 249 -8.62 30.03 -17.49
N ILE A 250 -8.25 31.13 -16.86
CA ILE A 250 -9.12 31.97 -16.03
C ILE A 250 -9.18 33.37 -16.65
N PHE A 251 -10.39 33.81 -17.01
CA PHE A 251 -10.64 35.16 -17.50
C PHE A 251 -11.47 35.94 -16.48
N ASN A 252 -10.80 36.80 -15.73
CA ASN A 252 -11.40 37.65 -14.72
C ASN A 252 -11.53 39.09 -15.25
N VAL A 253 -12.75 39.63 -15.23
CA VAL A 253 -13.04 41.06 -15.43
C VAL A 253 -13.77 41.69 -14.24
N GLY A 254 -14.11 40.88 -13.23
CA GLY A 254 -14.64 41.32 -11.95
C GLY A 254 -13.61 41.20 -10.82
N THR A 255 -14.08 40.89 -9.61
CA THR A 255 -13.24 40.64 -8.44
C THR A 255 -13.10 39.13 -8.22
N MET A 256 -11.87 38.64 -8.12
CA MET A 256 -11.58 37.23 -7.84
C MET A 256 -10.57 37.12 -6.71
N THR A 257 -10.88 36.30 -5.70
CA THR A 257 -9.97 35.98 -4.58
C THR A 257 -9.72 34.49 -4.51
N LEU A 258 -8.44 34.09 -4.46
CA LEU A 258 -8.00 32.71 -4.31
C LEU A 258 -7.31 32.53 -2.96
N SER A 259 -7.54 31.41 -2.27
CA SER A 259 -6.82 31.05 -1.05
C SER A 259 -6.69 29.52 -0.94
N ASN A 260 -5.57 29.00 -0.42
CA ASN A 260 -5.33 27.54 -0.37
C ASN A 260 -5.64 26.83 -1.71
N THR A 261 -5.38 27.47 -2.86
CA THR A 261 -5.87 27.02 -4.17
C THR A 261 -4.72 26.79 -5.14
N ILE A 262 -4.79 25.69 -5.88
CA ILE A 262 -3.86 25.36 -6.97
C ILE A 262 -4.43 25.84 -8.30
N VAL A 263 -3.60 26.52 -9.10
CA VAL A 263 -3.85 26.88 -10.50
C VAL A 263 -2.72 26.32 -11.36
N ALA A 264 -2.90 25.12 -11.90
CA ALA A 264 -1.89 24.41 -12.69
C ALA A 264 -2.28 24.38 -14.17
N ASN A 265 -1.35 24.69 -15.07
CA ASN A 265 -1.58 24.62 -16.53
C ASN A 265 -2.90 25.29 -16.94
N SER A 266 -3.23 26.43 -16.32
CA SER A 266 -4.48 27.17 -16.47
C SER A 266 -4.21 28.67 -16.22
N SER A 267 -3.68 29.39 -17.21
CA SER A 267 -3.22 30.77 -17.01
C SER A 267 -4.35 31.73 -16.60
N CYS A 268 -4.03 32.75 -15.80
CA CYS A 268 -4.92 33.86 -15.50
C CYS A 268 -4.72 35.00 -16.52
N ASN A 269 -5.78 35.66 -16.98
CA ASN A 269 -5.66 36.81 -17.89
C ASN A 269 -5.12 38.08 -17.20
N SER A 270 -5.29 38.16 -15.88
CA SER A 270 -4.93 39.29 -15.03
C SER A 270 -4.67 38.79 -13.62
N ALA A 271 -3.95 39.58 -12.82
CA ALA A 271 -3.69 39.24 -11.43
C ALA A 271 -5.01 39.10 -10.64
N VAL A 272 -5.12 38.03 -9.86
CA VAL A 272 -6.22 37.80 -8.94
C VAL A 272 -5.83 38.28 -7.54
N THR A 273 -6.80 38.49 -6.66
CA THR A 273 -6.52 38.83 -5.26
C THR A 273 -5.96 37.60 -4.56
N ASN A 274 -4.73 37.73 -4.04
CA ASN A 274 -4.05 36.66 -3.31
C ASN A 274 -4.50 36.63 -1.84
N GLY A 275 -5.39 35.69 -1.50
CA GLY A 275 -5.84 35.42 -0.13
C GLY A 275 -4.88 34.58 0.71
N GLY A 276 -3.76 34.10 0.14
CA GLY A 276 -2.72 33.33 0.84
C GLY A 276 -2.67 31.85 0.44
N ASN A 277 -1.48 31.26 0.55
CA ASN A 277 -1.15 29.85 0.31
C ASN A 277 -1.74 29.27 -0.99
N ASN A 278 -1.59 30.01 -2.09
CA ASN A 278 -1.96 29.53 -3.43
C ASN A 278 -0.73 29.02 -4.17
N ILE A 279 -0.91 28.13 -5.15
CA ILE A 279 0.15 27.73 -6.08
C ILE A 279 -0.32 28.04 -7.49
N ASP A 280 0.48 28.77 -8.29
CA ASP A 280 0.34 28.75 -9.74
C ASP A 280 1.58 28.15 -10.43
N SER A 281 1.33 27.26 -11.41
CA SER A 281 2.42 26.61 -12.16
C SER A 281 3.05 27.53 -13.21
N GLY A 282 2.37 28.63 -13.53
CA GLY A 282 2.90 29.73 -14.34
C GLY A 282 3.18 30.95 -13.48
N THR A 283 3.11 32.14 -14.08
CA THR A 283 3.31 33.43 -13.36
C THR A 283 2.13 34.38 -13.50
N THR A 284 1.07 33.93 -14.16
CA THR A 284 0.02 34.80 -14.68
C THR A 284 -1.01 35.21 -13.64
N CYS A 285 -1.13 34.47 -12.53
CA CYS A 285 -2.12 34.75 -11.50
C CYS A 285 -1.65 35.83 -10.50
N GLY A 286 -0.38 36.24 -10.57
CA GLY A 286 0.15 37.36 -9.80
C GLY A 286 0.47 37.01 -8.34
N PHE A 287 0.69 35.73 -8.03
CA PHE A 287 1.17 35.30 -6.72
C PHE A 287 2.66 35.66 -6.59
N SER A 288 2.99 36.81 -6.00
CA SER A 288 4.38 37.30 -5.92
C SER A 288 5.25 36.58 -4.86
N ASN A 289 5.05 35.28 -4.65
CA ASN A 289 5.66 34.49 -3.57
C ASN A 289 5.46 35.09 -2.17
N VAL A 290 4.26 35.64 -1.91
CA VAL A 290 3.88 36.30 -0.65
C VAL A 290 2.74 35.57 0.03
N ASN A 291 2.67 35.68 1.36
CA ASN A 291 1.63 35.05 2.20
C ASN A 291 1.53 33.53 1.99
N GLY A 292 2.69 32.86 1.89
CA GLY A 292 2.82 31.42 1.64
C GLY A 292 2.36 30.96 0.25
N SER A 293 1.87 31.87 -0.60
CA SER A 293 1.61 31.54 -2.00
C SER A 293 2.91 31.37 -2.78
N GLN A 294 2.89 30.54 -3.81
CA GLN A 294 4.01 30.17 -4.67
C GLN A 294 3.63 30.38 -6.13
N SER A 295 4.59 30.83 -6.93
CA SER A 295 4.43 31.07 -8.37
C SER A 295 5.59 30.49 -9.16
N SER A 296 5.29 30.10 -10.40
CA SER A 296 6.16 29.29 -11.24
C SER A 296 6.53 27.95 -10.59
N THR A 297 5.60 27.37 -9.82
CA THR A 297 5.81 26.14 -9.05
C THR A 297 4.90 25.04 -9.56
N ASP A 298 5.49 23.91 -9.99
CA ASP A 298 4.71 22.72 -10.35
C ASP A 298 4.14 22.07 -9.07
N PRO A 299 2.81 21.98 -8.92
CA PRO A 299 2.18 21.33 -7.78
C PRO A 299 2.29 19.79 -7.80
N MET A 300 2.88 19.18 -8.84
CA MET A 300 3.08 17.72 -8.94
C MET A 300 1.76 16.94 -8.79
N LEU A 301 0.76 17.31 -9.59
CA LEU A 301 -0.55 16.69 -9.58
C LEU A 301 -0.55 15.38 -10.41
N ASN A 302 -1.20 14.34 -9.90
CA ASN A 302 -1.63 13.20 -10.70
C ASN A 302 -2.84 13.56 -11.58
N SER A 303 -3.15 12.70 -12.55
CA SER A 303 -4.35 12.87 -13.38
C SER A 303 -5.64 12.81 -12.56
N LEU A 304 -6.73 13.39 -13.09
CA LEU A 304 -8.05 13.26 -12.50
C LEU A 304 -8.44 11.77 -12.41
N ALA A 305 -8.78 11.31 -11.22
CA ALA A 305 -9.12 9.92 -10.94
C ALA A 305 -10.11 9.81 -9.77
N ASN A 306 -10.69 8.63 -9.60
CA ASN A 306 -11.41 8.31 -8.38
C ASN A 306 -10.40 7.98 -7.27
N ASN A 307 -10.06 8.97 -6.45
CA ASN A 307 -9.14 8.83 -5.31
C ASN A 307 -9.90 8.65 -3.97
N GLY A 308 -11.11 8.06 -4.03
CA GLY A 308 -12.05 8.00 -2.92
C GLY A 308 -13.00 9.21 -2.87
N GLY A 309 -14.01 9.13 -2.00
CA GLY A 309 -15.03 10.16 -1.84
C GLY A 309 -16.15 10.14 -2.88
N ASN A 310 -16.95 11.21 -2.90
CA ASN A 310 -18.14 11.33 -3.75
C ASN A 310 -17.83 11.76 -5.20
N THR A 311 -16.71 12.45 -5.43
CA THR A 311 -16.33 13.02 -6.74
C THR A 311 -14.86 12.81 -7.06
N PRO A 312 -14.47 12.70 -8.35
CA PRO A 312 -13.07 12.56 -8.75
C PRO A 312 -12.22 13.79 -8.42
N THR A 313 -11.01 13.54 -7.90
CA THR A 313 -10.02 14.57 -7.52
C THR A 313 -8.71 14.37 -8.29
N MET A 314 -7.81 15.34 -8.17
CA MET A 314 -6.41 15.20 -8.59
C MET A 314 -5.56 15.08 -7.32
N SER A 315 -5.03 13.89 -7.04
CA SER A 315 -4.17 13.65 -5.88
C SER A 315 -2.79 14.30 -6.08
N LEU A 316 -2.10 14.57 -4.99
CA LEU A 316 -0.71 15.06 -5.01
C LEU A 316 0.29 13.89 -5.08
N GLN A 317 1.40 14.10 -5.77
CA GLN A 317 2.54 13.17 -5.77
C GLN A 317 3.39 13.37 -4.51
N THR A 318 4.10 12.32 -4.09
CA THR A 318 5.09 12.42 -3.00
C THR A 318 6.10 13.52 -3.28
N GLY A 319 6.32 14.40 -2.28
CA GLY A 319 7.21 15.56 -2.39
C GLY A 319 6.59 16.78 -3.08
N SER A 320 5.28 16.77 -3.35
CA SER A 320 4.58 17.92 -3.88
C SER A 320 4.75 19.15 -2.97
N PRO A 321 5.00 20.35 -3.53
CA PRO A 321 5.08 21.60 -2.75
C PRO A 321 3.73 22.08 -2.20
N ALA A 322 2.64 21.37 -2.51
CA ALA A 322 1.32 21.61 -1.96
C ALA A 322 1.07 20.84 -0.65
N ILE A 323 1.87 19.82 -0.35
CA ILE A 323 1.72 19.00 0.86
C ILE A 323 2.07 19.85 2.09
N ASP A 324 1.20 19.83 3.11
CA ASP A 324 1.37 20.55 4.38
C ASP A 324 1.68 22.06 4.23
N ALA A 325 1.20 22.68 3.15
CA ALA A 325 1.57 24.06 2.77
C ALA A 325 0.43 25.09 2.89
N GLY A 326 -0.78 24.67 3.29
CA GLY A 326 -1.97 25.50 3.36
C GLY A 326 -2.16 26.25 4.68
N ASP A 327 -3.30 26.95 4.79
CA ASP A 327 -3.78 27.58 6.03
C ASP A 327 -4.86 26.72 6.71
N ASN A 328 -4.55 26.19 7.90
CA ASN A 328 -5.50 25.40 8.70
C ASN A 328 -6.78 26.18 9.07
N THR A 329 -6.73 27.51 9.18
CA THR A 329 -7.92 28.33 9.49
C THR A 329 -8.90 28.35 8.33
N ILE A 330 -8.41 28.30 7.09
CA ILE A 330 -9.23 28.22 5.87
C ILE A 330 -9.81 26.81 5.71
N CYS A 331 -9.04 25.79 6.09
CA CYS A 331 -9.47 24.39 6.10
C CYS A 331 -10.53 24.10 7.18
N ALA A 332 -10.47 24.78 8.33
CA ALA A 332 -11.46 24.69 9.39
C ALA A 332 -12.75 25.47 9.13
N ALA A 333 -12.73 26.45 8.22
CA ALA A 333 -13.87 27.32 7.96
C ALA A 333 -15.06 26.55 7.34
N ALA A 334 -16.27 26.95 7.71
CA ALA A 334 -17.48 26.46 7.05
C ALA A 334 -17.48 26.86 5.55
N PRO A 335 -18.02 26.03 4.65
CA PRO A 335 -18.81 24.82 4.92
C PRO A 335 -17.99 23.52 5.02
N VAL A 336 -16.67 23.56 4.86
CA VAL A 336 -15.85 22.34 4.72
C VAL A 336 -15.47 21.70 6.04
N ASN A 337 -15.34 22.48 7.11
CA ASN A 337 -15.20 21.99 8.49
C ASN A 337 -14.13 20.89 8.65
N ASN A 338 -12.89 21.16 8.23
CA ASN A 338 -11.77 20.21 8.32
C ASN A 338 -11.94 18.93 7.48
N LEU A 339 -12.58 19.06 6.33
CA LEU A 339 -12.68 17.99 5.33
C LEU A 339 -12.14 18.48 3.99
N ASP A 340 -11.57 17.59 3.20
CA ASP A 340 -11.23 17.83 1.80
C ASP A 340 -12.43 17.51 0.87
N GLN A 341 -12.24 17.56 -0.47
CA GLN A 341 -13.31 17.24 -1.43
C GLN A 341 -13.94 15.86 -1.22
N ARG A 342 -13.16 14.89 -0.76
CA ARG A 342 -13.56 13.50 -0.64
C ARG A 342 -14.28 13.23 0.67
N GLY A 343 -14.27 14.19 1.59
CA GLY A 343 -14.70 14.01 2.97
C GLY A 343 -13.62 13.40 3.87
N VAL A 344 -12.35 13.44 3.46
CA VAL A 344 -11.22 13.00 4.29
C VAL A 344 -10.84 14.12 5.25
N THR A 345 -10.50 13.76 6.50
CA THR A 345 -10.05 14.70 7.53
C THR A 345 -8.85 15.52 7.07
N ARG A 346 -8.90 16.83 7.34
CA ARG A 346 -7.92 17.83 6.95
C ARG A 346 -7.77 18.86 8.09
N PRO A 347 -6.57 19.14 8.63
CA PRO A 347 -5.26 18.72 8.14
C PRO A 347 -4.90 17.28 8.52
N PHE A 348 -4.09 16.65 7.68
CA PHE A 348 -3.37 15.41 7.91
C PHE A 348 -1.88 15.65 7.68
N ASP A 349 -1.01 15.10 8.53
CA ASP A 349 0.44 15.27 8.40
C ASP A 349 0.95 14.41 7.24
N GLY A 350 1.16 15.03 6.08
CA GLY A 350 1.54 14.40 4.83
C GLY A 350 3.05 14.27 4.61
N ASP A 351 3.87 15.00 5.38
CA ASP A 351 5.34 15.01 5.27
C ASP A 351 6.11 14.70 6.56
N GLY A 352 5.42 14.56 7.69
CA GLY A 352 5.99 14.28 9.01
C GLY A 352 6.56 15.51 9.73
N GLY A 353 6.33 16.71 9.20
CA GLY A 353 6.69 18.01 9.75
C GLY A 353 5.65 18.60 10.71
N GLY A 354 4.49 17.95 10.83
CA GLY A 354 3.36 18.34 11.66
C GLY A 354 2.16 18.78 10.82
N ALA A 355 0.97 18.29 11.19
CA ALA A 355 -0.24 18.42 10.38
C ALA A 355 -0.60 19.87 9.99
N VAL A 356 -0.42 20.18 8.71
CA VAL A 356 -0.92 21.38 8.04
C VAL A 356 -1.74 20.93 6.84
N CYS A 357 -2.80 21.65 6.51
CA CYS A 357 -3.64 21.19 5.44
C CYS A 357 -2.96 21.43 4.09
N ASP A 358 -3.15 20.54 3.13
CA ASP A 358 -2.55 20.70 1.81
C ASP A 358 -3.12 21.91 1.07
N ILE A 359 -2.40 22.46 0.10
CA ILE A 359 -2.96 23.44 -0.84
C ILE A 359 -3.80 22.68 -1.88
N GLY A 360 -5.03 23.14 -2.14
CA GLY A 360 -5.92 22.57 -3.15
C GLY A 360 -7.07 21.74 -2.57
N ALA A 361 -7.69 20.94 -3.45
CA ALA A 361 -8.92 20.18 -3.18
C ALA A 361 -8.72 18.82 -2.49
N TYR A 362 -7.47 18.35 -2.42
CA TYR A 362 -7.10 17.02 -1.97
C TYR A 362 -6.18 17.12 -0.77
N GLU A 363 -6.38 16.25 0.23
CA GLU A 363 -5.47 16.07 1.36
C GLU A 363 -4.68 14.75 1.22
N VAL A 364 -3.36 14.80 1.27
CA VAL A 364 -2.52 13.61 1.34
C VAL A 364 -2.74 12.95 2.68
N SER A 365 -3.21 11.71 2.62
CA SER A 365 -3.40 10.85 3.78
C SER A 365 -2.95 9.45 3.41
N ASP A 366 -2.08 8.86 4.22
CA ASP A 366 -1.93 7.40 4.22
C ASP A 366 -2.86 6.82 5.28
N THR A 367 -3.63 5.82 4.88
CA THR A 367 -4.56 5.11 5.76
C THR A 367 -4.27 3.62 5.80
N THR A 368 -3.21 3.17 5.12
CA THR A 368 -2.81 1.77 5.08
C THR A 368 -1.88 1.50 6.25
N PRO A 369 -2.26 0.65 7.22
CA PRO A 369 -1.38 0.40 8.33
C PRO A 369 -0.24 -0.55 7.93
N PRO A 370 0.98 -0.35 8.47
CA PRO A 370 2.08 -1.27 8.23
C PRO A 370 1.77 -2.65 8.84
N THR A 371 2.45 -3.68 8.35
CA THR A 371 2.42 -5.05 8.90
C THR A 371 3.83 -5.63 9.03
N VAL A 372 4.02 -6.61 9.91
CA VAL A 372 5.28 -7.39 9.97
C VAL A 372 5.25 -8.43 8.85
N THR A 373 6.22 -8.40 7.95
CA THR A 373 6.31 -9.35 6.83
C THR A 373 7.15 -10.57 7.19
N SER A 374 8.23 -10.40 7.95
CA SER A 374 9.07 -11.51 8.41
C SER A 374 9.91 -11.20 9.64
N ILE A 375 10.26 -12.26 10.37
CA ILE A 375 11.29 -12.26 11.41
C ILE A 375 12.19 -13.48 11.17
N VAL A 376 13.41 -13.23 10.72
CA VAL A 376 14.38 -14.28 10.34
C VAL A 376 15.65 -14.17 11.16
N ARG A 377 16.40 -15.26 11.29
CA ARG A 377 17.68 -15.28 12.01
C ARG A 377 18.76 -14.58 11.19
N ALA A 378 19.55 -13.72 11.84
CA ALA A 378 20.72 -13.06 11.26
C ALA A 378 22.06 -13.60 11.80
N SER A 379 22.00 -14.56 12.72
CA SER A 379 23.14 -15.27 13.32
C SER A 379 22.98 -16.77 13.08
N THR A 380 24.06 -17.52 13.27
CA THR A 380 24.01 -18.99 13.14
C THR A 380 23.19 -19.62 14.27
N SER A 381 22.50 -20.71 13.96
CA SER A 381 21.84 -21.58 14.91
C SER A 381 22.38 -23.01 14.72
N PRO A 382 22.04 -23.96 15.61
CA PRO A 382 22.34 -23.84 17.03
C PRO A 382 23.52 -22.94 17.40
N THR A 383 23.48 -22.31 18.58
CA THR A 383 24.51 -21.36 19.03
C THR A 383 24.78 -21.40 20.53
N SER A 384 26.04 -21.19 20.90
CA SER A 384 26.48 -20.95 22.29
C SER A 384 26.79 -19.49 22.57
N ALA A 385 26.75 -18.62 21.55
CA ALA A 385 27.07 -17.20 21.68
C ALA A 385 26.20 -16.53 22.74
N SER A 386 26.73 -15.54 23.45
CA SER A 386 25.98 -14.76 24.45
C SER A 386 24.90 -13.87 23.82
N SER A 387 24.99 -13.58 22.52
CA SER A 387 24.02 -12.76 21.79
C SER A 387 23.77 -13.32 20.40
N VAL A 388 22.55 -13.12 19.90
CA VAL A 388 22.12 -13.42 18.54
C VAL A 388 21.31 -12.26 17.99
N ASN A 389 21.18 -12.18 16.66
CA ASN A 389 20.41 -11.13 16.00
C ASN A 389 19.24 -11.71 15.19
N PHE A 390 18.11 -11.02 15.16
CA PHE A 390 17.03 -11.25 14.21
C PHE A 390 16.97 -10.08 13.23
N THR A 391 16.60 -10.36 11.98
CA THR A 391 16.18 -9.33 11.02
C THR A 391 14.65 -9.32 10.96
N VAL A 392 14.06 -8.16 11.23
CA VAL A 392 12.62 -7.90 11.18
C VAL A 392 12.34 -7.00 9.97
N THR A 393 11.40 -7.43 9.13
CA THR A 393 11.00 -6.69 7.94
C THR A 393 9.52 -6.32 8.03
N PHE A 394 9.18 -5.10 7.65
CA PHE A 394 7.82 -4.55 7.60
C PHE A 394 7.34 -4.38 6.16
N SER A 395 6.03 -4.21 5.95
CA SER A 395 5.45 -3.98 4.61
C SER A 395 5.83 -2.64 4.01
N GLU A 396 6.24 -1.69 4.84
CA GLU A 396 6.59 -0.32 4.48
C GLU A 396 7.49 0.31 5.55
N ASN A 397 7.82 1.59 5.40
CA ASN A 397 8.66 2.30 6.34
C ASN A 397 7.95 2.54 7.67
N VAL A 398 8.58 2.19 8.78
CA VAL A 398 8.03 2.36 10.12
C VAL A 398 8.91 3.25 10.99
N THR A 399 8.27 3.90 11.94
CA THR A 399 8.86 4.73 12.99
C THR A 399 8.52 4.15 14.37
N GLY A 400 9.19 4.66 15.41
CA GLY A 400 8.90 4.28 16.80
C GLY A 400 9.39 2.89 17.22
N VAL A 401 10.12 2.16 16.38
CA VAL A 401 10.60 0.80 16.70
C VAL A 401 11.59 0.81 17.86
N ALA A 402 11.20 0.20 18.97
CA ALA A 402 11.95 0.16 20.22
C ALA A 402 12.04 -1.27 20.79
N VAL A 403 12.92 -1.47 21.78
CA VAL A 403 13.08 -2.76 22.48
C VAL A 403 11.76 -3.24 23.11
N ALA A 404 10.91 -2.31 23.57
CA ALA A 404 9.62 -2.63 24.20
C ALA A 404 8.57 -3.20 23.22
N ASP A 405 8.77 -3.05 21.91
CA ASP A 405 7.86 -3.57 20.87
C ASP A 405 8.11 -5.06 20.57
N PHE A 406 9.06 -5.68 21.26
CA PHE A 406 9.42 -7.08 21.05
C PHE A 406 9.31 -7.88 22.34
N SER A 407 8.92 -9.14 22.19
CA SER A 407 8.89 -10.12 23.27
C SER A 407 9.59 -11.41 22.85
N LEU A 408 10.03 -12.21 23.81
CA LEU A 408 10.67 -13.49 23.54
C LEU A 408 9.79 -14.64 24.01
N THR A 409 9.64 -15.64 23.15
CA THR A 409 9.16 -16.97 23.55
C THR A 409 10.36 -17.89 23.72
N THR A 410 10.57 -18.41 24.92
CA THR A 410 11.71 -19.29 25.23
C THR A 410 11.27 -20.65 25.76
N THR A 411 12.07 -21.69 25.48
CA THR A 411 11.97 -23.01 26.12
C THR A 411 13.35 -23.38 26.65
N GLY A 412 13.49 -23.83 27.89
CA GLY A 412 14.76 -24.30 28.47
C GLY A 412 15.83 -23.24 28.77
N VAL A 413 15.77 -22.09 28.08
CA VAL A 413 16.67 -20.95 28.28
C VAL A 413 16.14 -20.01 29.37
N SER A 414 17.02 -19.59 30.27
CA SER A 414 16.74 -18.62 31.34
C SER A 414 17.56 -17.34 31.18
N GLY A 415 16.93 -16.18 31.42
CA GLY A 415 17.58 -14.86 31.39
C GLY A 415 17.80 -14.29 29.99
N ALA A 416 17.14 -14.82 28.96
CA ALA A 416 17.15 -14.22 27.63
C ALA A 416 16.35 -12.91 27.60
N SER A 417 16.83 -11.92 26.85
CA SER A 417 16.21 -10.61 26.75
C SER A 417 16.58 -9.89 25.46
N VAL A 418 15.67 -9.08 24.91
CA VAL A 418 15.97 -8.15 23.82
C VAL A 418 16.86 -7.03 24.37
N THR A 419 18.01 -6.79 23.76
CA THR A 419 19.03 -5.86 24.28
C THR A 419 19.09 -4.55 23.50
N SER A 420 18.89 -4.60 22.18
CA SER A 420 18.96 -3.43 21.32
C SER A 420 18.21 -3.65 20.02
N VAL A 421 17.76 -2.54 19.42
CA VAL A 421 17.18 -2.50 18.08
C VAL A 421 17.94 -1.45 17.28
N SER A 422 18.31 -1.77 16.04
CA SER A 422 18.99 -0.85 15.14
C SER A 422 18.49 -1.06 13.71
N GLY A 423 18.29 0.01 12.95
CA GLY A 423 17.76 -0.05 11.60
C GLY A 423 17.02 1.24 11.25
N SER A 424 16.41 1.25 10.08
CA SER A 424 15.60 2.37 9.59
C SER A 424 14.66 1.88 8.50
N ASN A 425 13.74 2.73 8.08
CA ASN A 425 12.80 2.43 7.00
C ASN A 425 11.99 1.18 7.34
N SER A 426 12.00 0.15 6.49
CA SER A 426 11.22 -1.07 6.66
C SER A 426 11.99 -2.25 7.26
N THR A 427 13.29 -2.11 7.60
CA THR A 427 14.13 -3.24 8.03
C THR A 427 14.93 -2.91 9.28
N TYR A 428 14.83 -3.78 10.29
CA TYR A 428 15.49 -3.60 11.59
C TYR A 428 16.20 -4.88 12.04
N THR A 429 17.36 -4.71 12.65
CA THR A 429 18.10 -5.77 13.35
C THR A 429 17.81 -5.68 14.85
N VAL A 430 17.34 -6.78 15.42
CA VAL A 430 17.02 -6.90 16.85
C VAL A 430 18.02 -7.85 17.51
N SER A 431 18.82 -7.33 18.44
CA SER A 431 19.79 -8.12 19.20
C SER A 431 19.17 -8.69 20.47
N VAL A 432 19.47 -9.95 20.74
CA VAL A 432 18.93 -10.72 21.86
C VAL A 432 20.06 -11.41 22.61
N ASN A 433 20.15 -11.15 23.91
CA ASN A 433 20.98 -11.94 24.82
C ASN A 433 20.37 -13.34 24.95
N THR A 434 21.18 -14.38 24.77
CA THR A 434 20.73 -15.78 24.82
C THR A 434 20.66 -16.36 26.22
N GLY A 435 21.11 -15.64 27.25
CA GLY A 435 21.03 -16.08 28.64
C GLY A 435 21.82 -17.36 28.92
N SER A 436 21.21 -18.27 29.68
CA SER A 436 21.80 -19.52 30.17
C SER A 436 20.90 -20.73 29.93
N GLY A 437 21.48 -21.93 29.90
CA GLY A 437 20.77 -23.18 29.65
C GLY A 437 20.62 -23.51 28.15
N ASN A 438 20.26 -24.76 27.88
CA ASN A 438 19.96 -25.23 26.53
C ASN A 438 18.48 -25.03 26.24
N GLY A 439 18.13 -24.74 24.98
CA GLY A 439 16.74 -24.65 24.57
C GLY A 439 16.52 -23.78 23.34
N THR A 440 15.42 -23.03 23.31
CA THR A 440 15.04 -22.23 22.15
C THR A 440 14.66 -20.79 22.49
N ILE A 441 14.85 -19.89 21.52
CA ILE A 441 14.42 -18.49 21.58
C ILE A 441 13.74 -18.12 20.25
N ARG A 442 12.52 -17.58 20.32
CA ARG A 442 11.83 -16.92 19.21
C ARG A 442 11.54 -15.46 19.57
N LEU A 443 11.72 -14.56 18.61
CA LEU A 443 11.33 -13.16 18.73
C LEU A 443 9.91 -12.96 18.19
N ASP A 444 9.05 -12.32 18.97
CA ASP A 444 7.65 -12.06 18.66
C ASP A 444 7.37 -10.55 18.75
N VAL A 445 6.42 -10.06 17.95
CA VAL A 445 5.86 -8.71 18.07
C VAL A 445 4.47 -8.81 18.73
N PRO A 446 4.29 -8.38 19.98
CA PRO A 446 3.04 -8.54 20.73
C PRO A 446 2.00 -7.50 20.30
N ASN A 447 0.74 -7.71 20.69
CA ASN A 447 -0.36 -6.75 20.48
C ASN A 447 -0.14 -5.36 21.10
N SER A 448 0.82 -5.24 22.02
CA SER A 448 1.17 -3.99 22.69
C SER A 448 2.23 -3.17 21.97
N ALA A 449 2.74 -3.64 20.82
CA ALA A 449 3.72 -2.89 20.03
C ALA A 449 3.13 -1.53 19.62
N THR A 450 3.96 -0.50 19.73
CA THR A 450 3.62 0.91 19.48
C THR A 450 4.17 1.44 18.16
N ILE A 451 4.70 0.53 17.34
CA ILE A 451 5.24 0.81 16.00
C ILE A 451 4.12 1.39 15.12
N ALA A 452 4.46 2.42 14.35
CA ALA A 452 3.58 3.04 13.37
C ALA A 452 4.37 3.37 12.10
N ASP A 453 3.69 3.72 11.01
CA ASP A 453 4.36 4.31 9.84
C ASP A 453 4.72 5.79 10.08
N VAL A 454 5.14 6.50 9.03
CA VAL A 454 5.40 7.95 9.09
C VAL A 454 4.13 8.80 9.16
N PHE A 455 2.97 8.20 8.84
CA PHE A 455 1.65 8.82 8.84
C PHE A 455 0.83 8.46 10.09
N SER A 456 1.50 7.90 11.11
CA SER A 456 0.91 7.47 12.38
C SER A 456 -0.14 6.34 12.30
N ASN A 457 -0.21 5.59 11.20
CA ASN A 457 -0.99 4.35 11.18
C ASN A 457 -0.29 3.30 12.05
N ALA A 458 -0.99 2.81 13.07
CA ALA A 458 -0.46 1.81 13.99
C ALA A 458 -0.26 0.45 13.30
N LEU A 459 0.82 -0.25 13.63
CA LEU A 459 1.14 -1.56 13.11
C LEU A 459 -0.04 -2.54 13.28
N SER A 460 -0.46 -3.15 12.18
CA SER A 460 -1.56 -4.11 12.13
C SER A 460 -1.06 -5.55 11.96
N GLY A 461 -1.99 -6.52 12.04
CA GLY A 461 -1.64 -7.95 11.91
C GLY A 461 -0.97 -8.55 13.15
N LEU A 462 -1.16 -7.94 14.32
CA LEU A 462 -0.58 -8.40 15.59
C LEU A 462 -1.45 -9.46 16.29
N PRO A 463 -0.83 -10.35 17.10
CA PRO A 463 0.61 -10.49 17.31
C PRO A 463 1.28 -11.26 16.16
N PHE A 464 2.51 -10.89 15.81
CA PHE A 464 3.34 -11.68 14.89
C PHE A 464 4.18 -12.68 15.69
N ASN A 465 3.89 -13.98 15.55
CA ASN A 465 4.51 -15.05 16.34
C ASN A 465 4.93 -16.29 15.52
N THR A 466 5.09 -16.12 14.21
CA THR A 466 5.47 -17.18 13.26
C THR A 466 6.90 -17.00 12.73
N GLY A 467 7.74 -16.25 13.43
CA GLY A 467 9.15 -16.04 13.09
C GLY A 467 10.04 -17.27 13.32
N GLU A 468 11.27 -17.19 12.82
CA GLU A 468 12.28 -18.24 13.01
C GLU A 468 12.73 -18.39 14.48
N ILE A 469 13.29 -19.56 14.81
CA ILE A 469 13.69 -19.93 16.17
C ILE A 469 15.19 -20.21 16.23
N TYR A 470 15.88 -19.64 17.21
CA TYR A 470 17.23 -20.06 17.59
C TYR A 470 17.19 -21.27 18.50
N ILE A 471 18.11 -22.22 18.25
CA ILE A 471 18.46 -23.28 19.20
C ILE A 471 19.70 -22.79 19.97
N VAL A 472 19.61 -22.76 21.29
CA VAL A 472 20.69 -22.33 22.19
C VAL A 472 21.28 -23.55 22.88
N VAL A 473 22.60 -23.69 22.82
CA VAL A 473 23.34 -24.80 23.45
C VAL A 473 24.50 -24.23 24.27
N LYS A 474 24.31 -24.15 25.59
CA LYS A 474 25.28 -23.68 26.59
C LYS A 474 26.00 -24.83 27.31
N SER A 475 25.41 -26.01 27.32
CA SER A 475 25.98 -27.22 27.92
C SER A 475 26.18 -28.27 26.83
N PRO A 476 27.38 -28.87 26.72
CA PRO A 476 27.67 -29.81 25.65
C PRO A 476 26.77 -31.05 25.62
N THR A 477 26.39 -31.48 24.42
CA THR A 477 25.66 -32.73 24.20
C THR A 477 26.60 -33.93 24.36
N PHE A 478 27.82 -33.81 23.84
CA PHE A 478 28.83 -34.87 23.88
C PHE A 478 29.82 -34.65 25.02
N ALA A 479 30.11 -35.71 25.78
CA ALA A 479 30.99 -35.64 26.95
C ALA A 479 32.45 -35.34 26.60
N ASP A 480 32.90 -35.68 25.39
CA ASP A 480 34.26 -35.47 24.88
C ASP A 480 34.40 -34.22 23.99
N VAL A 481 33.36 -33.41 23.87
CA VAL A 481 33.37 -32.15 23.11
C VAL A 481 32.98 -31.00 24.04
N PRO A 482 33.91 -30.43 24.82
CA PRO A 482 33.60 -29.27 25.65
C PRO A 482 33.14 -28.07 24.80
N ASP A 483 32.42 -27.14 25.40
CA ASP A 483 31.92 -25.90 24.76
C ASP A 483 33.04 -24.99 24.22
N THR A 484 34.24 -25.14 24.76
CA THR A 484 35.48 -24.49 24.31
C THR A 484 36.17 -25.22 23.14
N TYR A 485 35.71 -26.41 22.75
CA TYR A 485 36.27 -27.13 21.61
C TYR A 485 35.97 -26.37 20.30
N TRP A 486 36.97 -26.20 19.45
CA TRP A 486 36.85 -25.34 18.25
C TRP A 486 35.71 -25.77 17.31
N ALA A 487 35.44 -27.08 17.21
CA ALA A 487 34.38 -27.64 16.39
C ALA A 487 33.04 -27.80 17.12
N PHE A 488 32.96 -27.45 18.40
CA PHE A 488 31.76 -27.55 19.22
C PHE A 488 30.48 -27.05 18.50
N PRO A 489 30.42 -25.80 17.98
CA PRO A 489 29.21 -25.32 17.33
C PRO A 489 28.83 -26.15 16.10
N TRP A 490 29.80 -26.64 15.32
CA TRP A 490 29.54 -27.45 14.13
C TRP A 490 29.03 -28.85 14.48
N ILE A 491 29.57 -29.43 15.54
CA ILE A 491 29.19 -30.76 16.03
C ILE A 491 27.76 -30.74 16.58
N GLU A 492 27.41 -29.72 17.36
CA GLU A 492 26.05 -29.54 17.88
C GLU A 492 25.04 -29.32 16.76
N ARG A 493 25.41 -28.58 15.70
CA ARG A 493 24.58 -28.40 14.49
C ARG A 493 24.36 -29.72 13.75
N LEU A 494 25.41 -30.50 13.57
CA LEU A 494 25.33 -31.81 12.91
C LEU A 494 24.44 -32.78 13.70
N TYR A 495 24.55 -32.78 15.04
CA TYR A 495 23.71 -33.59 15.92
C TYR A 495 22.26 -33.14 15.90
N ALA A 496 22.00 -31.84 16.02
CA ALA A 496 20.66 -31.27 15.98
C ALA A 496 19.96 -31.54 14.63
N ALA A 497 20.72 -31.58 13.53
CA ALA A 497 20.20 -31.96 12.23
C ALA A 497 19.90 -33.48 12.10
N GLY A 498 20.32 -34.31 13.06
CA GLY A 498 20.10 -35.76 13.08
C GLY A 498 21.09 -36.55 12.20
N LEU A 499 22.16 -35.91 11.72
CA LEU A 499 23.13 -36.56 10.85
C LEU A 499 24.13 -37.42 11.63
N THR A 500 24.34 -37.17 12.91
CA THR A 500 25.24 -37.94 13.77
C THR A 500 24.58 -38.35 15.08
N GLY A 501 24.90 -39.54 15.57
CA GLY A 501 24.55 -40.01 16.91
C GLY A 501 25.74 -40.09 17.87
N GLY A 502 26.93 -39.65 17.42
CA GLY A 502 28.19 -39.90 18.13
C GLY A 502 28.80 -41.28 17.85
N CYS A 503 29.86 -41.62 18.58
CA CYS A 503 30.59 -42.88 18.50
C CYS A 503 30.27 -43.84 19.66
N THR A 504 29.80 -43.35 20.80
CA THR A 504 29.36 -44.16 21.96
C THR A 504 28.08 -43.60 22.55
N THR A 505 27.28 -44.43 23.21
CA THR A 505 25.96 -44.05 23.75
C THR A 505 25.94 -43.78 25.26
N SER A 506 26.93 -44.26 26.03
CA SER A 506 27.03 -44.01 27.47
C SER A 506 28.49 -44.11 27.98
N PRO A 507 29.18 -42.97 28.21
CA PRO A 507 28.72 -41.61 27.94
C PRO A 507 28.54 -41.37 26.43
N LEU A 508 27.68 -40.40 26.08
CA LEU A 508 27.50 -39.98 24.70
C LEU A 508 28.74 -39.21 24.25
N ASN A 509 29.53 -39.79 23.34
CA ASN A 509 30.77 -39.18 22.82
C ASN A 509 30.67 -38.97 21.32
N TYR A 510 31.34 -37.94 20.80
CA TYR A 510 31.43 -37.64 19.38
C TYR A 510 32.67 -38.27 18.71
N CYS A 511 33.75 -38.46 19.45
CA CYS A 511 35.08 -38.86 18.99
C CYS A 511 35.67 -37.91 17.91
N PRO A 512 35.90 -36.62 18.23
CA PRO A 512 36.16 -35.59 17.23
C PRO A 512 37.40 -35.83 16.35
N THR A 513 38.45 -36.45 16.90
CA THR A 513 39.74 -36.62 16.20
C THR A 513 39.84 -37.93 15.43
N LEU A 514 38.85 -38.82 15.49
CA LEU A 514 38.87 -40.06 14.72
C LEU A 514 38.63 -39.77 13.23
N PRO A 515 39.33 -40.46 12.31
CA PRO A 515 39.01 -40.42 10.89
C PRO A 515 37.60 -40.93 10.61
N VAL A 516 36.91 -40.31 9.64
CA VAL A 516 35.64 -40.81 9.12
C VAL A 516 35.92 -41.93 8.12
N THR A 517 35.33 -43.10 8.34
CA THR A 517 35.37 -44.23 7.39
C THR A 517 34.47 -43.97 6.19
N ARG A 518 34.76 -44.63 5.07
CA ARG A 518 33.91 -44.57 3.87
C ARG A 518 32.47 -45.02 4.15
N ALA A 519 32.30 -46.04 4.98
CA ALA A 519 30.98 -46.49 5.44
C ALA A 519 30.21 -45.40 6.22
N GLU A 520 30.86 -44.72 7.18
CA GLU A 520 30.23 -43.59 7.89
C GLU A 520 29.91 -42.42 6.95
N MET A 521 30.79 -42.16 5.99
CA MET A 521 30.57 -41.10 4.99
C MET A 521 29.32 -41.36 4.15
N ALA A 522 29.06 -42.62 3.76
CA ALA A 522 27.82 -42.97 3.06
C ALA A 522 26.58 -42.59 3.88
N VAL A 523 26.58 -42.89 5.19
CA VAL A 523 25.46 -42.51 6.07
C VAL A 523 25.26 -40.99 6.13
N PHE A 524 26.35 -40.22 6.28
CA PHE A 524 26.27 -38.76 6.37
C PHE A 524 25.72 -38.14 5.09
N LEU A 525 26.18 -38.60 3.93
CA LEU A 525 25.76 -38.07 2.64
C LEU A 525 24.31 -38.41 2.31
N GLU A 526 23.90 -39.66 2.52
CA GLU A 526 22.53 -40.10 2.27
C GLU A 526 21.52 -39.36 3.17
N ARG A 527 21.84 -39.19 4.47
CA ARG A 527 20.99 -38.41 5.37
C ARG A 527 20.99 -36.91 5.04
N GLY A 528 22.10 -36.38 4.54
CA GLY A 528 22.18 -35.00 4.10
C GLY A 528 21.36 -34.76 2.83
N LEU A 529 21.36 -35.71 1.90
CA LEU A 529 20.67 -35.62 0.61
C LEU A 529 19.16 -35.88 0.73
N HIS A 530 18.76 -36.91 1.49
CA HIS A 530 17.35 -37.38 1.57
C HIS A 530 16.65 -37.00 2.87
N GLY A 531 17.37 -36.41 3.84
CA GLY A 531 16.86 -36.05 5.16
C GLY A 531 17.21 -37.06 6.26
N ASN A 532 17.17 -36.60 7.52
CA ASN A 532 17.68 -37.38 8.66
C ASN A 532 16.92 -38.68 8.98
N SER A 533 15.67 -38.79 8.53
CA SER A 533 14.83 -39.99 8.69
C SER A 533 15.03 -41.00 7.57
N PHE A 534 15.87 -40.70 6.58
CA PHE A 534 16.12 -41.60 5.47
C PHE A 534 16.67 -42.93 5.98
N THR A 535 16.10 -44.01 5.46
CA THR A 535 16.55 -45.37 5.67
C THR A 535 16.69 -45.99 4.28
N PRO A 536 17.89 -46.42 3.87
CA PRO A 536 18.10 -46.95 2.53
C PRO A 536 17.31 -48.26 2.32
N PRO A 537 16.88 -48.54 1.07
CA PRO A 537 16.27 -49.83 0.73
C PRO A 537 17.23 -50.99 0.99
N ASN A 538 16.70 -52.10 1.51
CA ASN A 538 17.47 -53.34 1.64
C ASN A 538 17.65 -53.97 0.26
N VAL A 539 18.88 -53.92 -0.26
CA VAL A 539 19.25 -54.45 -1.57
C VAL A 539 20.56 -55.22 -1.48
N PRO A 540 20.77 -56.29 -2.28
CA PRO A 540 22.00 -57.06 -2.22
C PRO A 540 23.24 -56.23 -2.58
N ALA A 541 24.31 -56.38 -1.81
CA ALA A 541 25.63 -55.84 -2.10
C ALA A 541 26.07 -56.09 -3.55
N THR A 542 26.45 -55.02 -4.23
CA THR A 542 27.04 -55.05 -5.57
C THR A 542 28.56 -54.80 -5.55
N PHE A 543 29.10 -54.30 -4.43
CA PHE A 543 30.54 -54.29 -4.17
C PHE A 543 30.99 -55.55 -3.44
N GLY A 544 32.10 -56.14 -3.89
CA GLY A 544 32.58 -57.45 -3.43
C GLY A 544 32.97 -57.54 -1.95
N ASP A 545 33.20 -56.40 -1.28
CA ASP A 545 33.65 -56.29 0.10
C ASP A 545 32.59 -55.70 1.06
N THR A 546 31.34 -55.62 0.63
CA THR A 546 30.25 -55.02 1.42
C THR A 546 29.17 -56.01 1.86
N THR A 547 29.15 -57.24 1.32
CA THR A 547 28.19 -58.28 1.72
C THR A 547 28.25 -58.55 3.23
N GLY A 548 27.14 -58.37 3.93
CA GLY A 548 27.00 -58.56 5.37
C GLY A 548 27.60 -57.44 6.21
N HIS A 549 28.05 -56.33 5.60
CA HIS A 549 28.54 -55.16 6.31
C HIS A 549 27.37 -54.31 6.84
N TRP A 550 27.52 -53.68 8.01
CA TRP A 550 26.43 -52.89 8.63
C TRP A 550 25.97 -51.69 7.78
N ALA A 551 26.86 -51.20 6.90
CA ALA A 551 26.60 -50.09 5.99
C ALA A 551 26.22 -50.53 4.56
N GLU A 552 25.96 -51.82 4.33
CA GLU A 552 25.64 -52.37 2.99
C GLU A 552 24.56 -51.54 2.29
N ASP A 553 23.38 -51.42 2.88
CA ASP A 553 22.25 -50.69 2.29
C ASP A 553 22.58 -49.21 2.02
N TRP A 554 23.33 -48.56 2.92
CA TRP A 554 23.74 -47.16 2.77
C TRP A 554 24.72 -46.96 1.60
N ILE A 555 25.63 -47.91 1.41
CA ILE A 555 26.61 -47.87 0.33
C ILE A 555 25.93 -48.12 -1.02
N GLU A 556 24.95 -49.02 -1.06
CA GLU A 556 24.18 -49.28 -2.28
C GLU A 556 23.27 -48.10 -2.64
N ALA A 557 22.69 -47.40 -1.66
CA ALA A 557 21.98 -46.14 -1.90
C ALA A 557 22.92 -45.06 -2.49
N LEU A 558 24.11 -44.87 -1.90
CA LEU A 558 25.10 -43.92 -2.40
C LEU A 558 25.58 -44.23 -3.82
N LYS A 559 25.62 -45.52 -4.17
CA LYS A 559 25.90 -45.97 -5.53
C LYS A 559 24.72 -45.68 -6.46
N ALA A 560 23.49 -45.93 -6.03
CA ALA A 560 22.28 -45.68 -6.80
C ALA A 560 22.12 -44.19 -7.13
N ASP A 561 22.50 -43.31 -6.20
CA ASP A 561 22.56 -41.86 -6.40
C ASP A 561 23.74 -41.41 -7.27
N GLY A 562 24.57 -42.36 -7.75
CA GLY A 562 25.68 -42.09 -8.66
C GLY A 562 26.86 -41.35 -8.01
N ILE A 563 26.88 -41.23 -6.69
CA ILE A 563 27.88 -40.46 -5.96
C ILE A 563 29.22 -41.22 -5.90
N THR A 564 29.18 -42.55 -5.79
CA THR A 564 30.38 -43.40 -5.65
C THR A 564 30.49 -44.48 -6.72
N GLY A 565 31.73 -44.71 -7.19
CA GLY A 565 32.11 -45.87 -8.03
C GLY A 565 32.90 -46.95 -7.28
N GLY A 566 33.09 -46.80 -5.97
CA GLY A 566 33.97 -47.66 -5.17
C GLY A 566 35.44 -47.22 -5.16
N CYS A 567 36.31 -48.07 -4.64
CA CYS A 567 37.77 -47.84 -4.53
C CYS A 567 38.58 -48.58 -5.62
N GLY A 568 37.90 -49.24 -6.57
CA GLY A 568 38.51 -50.03 -7.64
C GLY A 568 38.40 -51.55 -7.41
N GLY A 569 38.62 -52.33 -8.46
CA GLY A 569 38.57 -53.80 -8.40
C GLY A 569 37.20 -54.39 -8.06
N GLY A 570 36.11 -53.62 -8.20
CA GLY A 570 34.76 -54.03 -7.79
C GLY A 570 34.47 -53.89 -6.30
N ASN A 571 35.32 -53.19 -5.54
CA ASN A 571 35.21 -53.00 -4.08
C ASN A 571 34.84 -51.56 -3.72
N TYR A 572 34.28 -51.36 -2.52
CA TYR A 572 33.97 -50.06 -1.94
C TYR A 572 34.99 -49.59 -0.89
N CYS A 573 35.67 -50.51 -0.21
CA CYS A 573 36.59 -50.27 0.91
C CYS A 573 35.90 -49.61 2.13
N PRO A 574 34.84 -50.21 2.71
CA PRO A 574 33.98 -49.53 3.71
C PRO A 574 34.70 -49.09 4.98
N ASN A 575 35.71 -49.83 5.43
CA ASN A 575 36.47 -49.54 6.65
C ASN A 575 37.67 -48.60 6.43
N ALA A 576 37.97 -48.22 5.18
CA ALA A 576 39.06 -47.30 4.89
C ALA A 576 38.64 -45.87 5.27
N PRO A 577 39.55 -45.06 5.83
CA PRO A 577 39.28 -43.65 6.08
C PRO A 577 39.13 -42.87 4.77
N VAL A 578 38.23 -41.90 4.76
CA VAL A 578 38.05 -40.98 3.62
C VAL A 578 39.15 -39.92 3.67
N THR A 579 39.90 -39.78 2.58
CA THR A 579 40.84 -38.67 2.43
C THR A 579 40.11 -37.34 2.17
N ARG A 580 40.73 -36.22 2.52
CA ARG A 580 40.16 -34.89 2.25
C ARG A 580 39.89 -34.66 0.75
N ALA A 581 40.74 -35.19 -0.12
CA ALA A 581 40.51 -35.15 -1.57
C ALA A 581 39.25 -35.91 -2.00
N GLU A 582 39.05 -37.14 -1.52
CA GLU A 582 37.83 -37.92 -1.81
C GLU A 582 36.57 -37.25 -1.25
N MET A 583 36.66 -36.67 -0.05
CA MET A 583 35.57 -35.92 0.56
C MET A 583 35.15 -34.73 -0.30
N ALA A 584 36.09 -33.99 -0.90
CA ALA A 584 35.77 -32.88 -1.80
C ALA A 584 34.91 -33.35 -3.00
N VAL A 585 35.26 -34.50 -3.57
CA VAL A 585 34.48 -35.12 -4.66
C VAL A 585 33.08 -35.49 -4.19
N PHE A 586 32.99 -36.17 -3.05
CA PHE A 586 31.70 -36.61 -2.52
C PHE A 586 30.75 -35.45 -2.23
N LEU A 587 31.22 -34.41 -1.54
CA LEU A 587 30.38 -33.26 -1.18
C LEU A 587 29.90 -32.50 -2.41
N LEU A 588 30.79 -32.20 -3.36
CA LEU A 588 30.40 -31.45 -4.57
C LEU A 588 29.43 -32.24 -5.46
N ARG A 589 29.55 -33.56 -5.53
CA ARG A 589 28.56 -34.38 -6.25
C ARG A 589 27.20 -34.40 -5.57
N VAL A 590 27.17 -34.43 -4.25
CA VAL A 590 25.91 -34.38 -3.50
C VAL A 590 25.26 -33.00 -3.62
N MET A 591 26.05 -31.93 -3.58
CA MET A 591 25.55 -30.56 -3.66
C MET A 591 25.05 -30.16 -5.05
N HIS A 592 25.70 -30.64 -6.11
CA HIS A 592 25.40 -30.22 -7.48
C HIS A 592 24.69 -31.28 -8.31
N SER A 593 25.30 -32.46 -8.44
CA SER A 593 24.74 -33.66 -9.08
C SER A 593 25.79 -34.78 -9.17
N ALA A 594 25.35 -36.02 -9.36
CA ALA A 594 26.23 -37.17 -9.60
C ALA A 594 27.20 -36.99 -10.79
N SER A 595 26.77 -36.25 -11.82
CA SER A 595 27.55 -35.95 -13.03
C SER A 595 28.43 -34.70 -12.90
N TYR A 596 28.39 -34.00 -11.76
CA TYR A 596 29.14 -32.77 -11.59
C TYR A 596 30.64 -33.00 -11.78
N THR A 597 31.27 -32.09 -12.50
CA THR A 597 32.73 -31.98 -12.62
C THR A 597 33.08 -30.49 -12.48
N PRO A 598 33.96 -30.11 -11.54
CA PRO A 598 34.32 -28.71 -11.35
C PRO A 598 35.02 -28.14 -12.59
N PRO A 599 34.85 -26.84 -12.89
CA PRO A 599 35.66 -26.14 -13.86
C PRO A 599 37.15 -26.17 -13.49
N ASN A 600 38.01 -25.84 -14.46
CA ASN A 600 39.44 -25.68 -14.18
C ASN A 600 39.66 -24.42 -13.32
N HIS A 601 40.31 -24.59 -12.17
CA HIS A 601 40.63 -23.50 -11.24
C HIS A 601 42.13 -23.37 -11.03
N ALA A 602 42.61 -22.13 -10.83
CA ALA A 602 43.99 -21.90 -10.42
C ALA A 602 44.18 -22.34 -8.95
N PRO A 603 45.25 -23.06 -8.61
CA PRO A 603 45.43 -23.60 -7.27
C PRO A 603 45.68 -22.48 -6.25
N THR A 604 44.90 -22.47 -5.18
CA THR A 604 45.06 -21.56 -4.04
C THR A 604 45.79 -22.22 -2.88
N PHE A 605 45.78 -23.56 -2.81
CA PHE A 605 46.57 -24.32 -1.84
C PHE A 605 47.88 -24.82 -2.45
N GLY A 606 48.99 -24.63 -1.73
CA GLY A 606 50.32 -24.97 -2.24
C GLY A 606 50.53 -26.46 -2.51
N ASP A 607 49.82 -27.33 -1.79
CA ASP A 607 49.93 -28.79 -1.88
C ASP A 607 48.81 -29.46 -2.69
N SER A 608 47.88 -28.69 -3.28
CA SER A 608 46.87 -29.18 -4.23
C SER A 608 47.32 -29.05 -5.69
N ALA A 609 48.30 -28.19 -6.00
CA ALA A 609 48.77 -27.97 -7.36
C ALA A 609 49.33 -29.26 -8.01
N GLY A 610 48.78 -29.64 -9.16
CA GLY A 610 49.08 -30.86 -9.88
C GLY A 610 48.46 -32.14 -9.27
N HIS A 611 47.64 -32.03 -8.22
CA HIS A 611 46.95 -33.15 -7.61
C HIS A 611 45.71 -33.54 -8.43
N TRP A 612 45.36 -34.82 -8.49
CA TRP A 612 44.19 -35.29 -9.27
C TRP A 612 42.85 -34.67 -8.82
N ALA A 613 42.81 -34.19 -7.58
CA ALA A 613 41.64 -33.55 -6.97
C ALA A 613 41.74 -32.02 -6.93
N GLU A 614 42.70 -31.39 -7.61
CA GLU A 614 42.94 -29.94 -7.58
C GLU A 614 41.65 -29.13 -7.80
N ASP A 615 41.00 -29.30 -8.96
CA ASP A 615 39.79 -28.56 -9.30
C ASP A 615 38.63 -28.76 -8.30
N TRP A 616 38.53 -29.97 -7.73
CA TRP A 616 37.53 -30.29 -6.70
C TRP A 616 37.80 -29.55 -5.40
N ILE A 617 39.07 -29.46 -5.00
CA ILE A 617 39.50 -28.78 -3.78
C ILE A 617 39.27 -27.28 -3.92
N GLU A 618 39.61 -26.71 -5.06
CA GLU A 618 39.46 -25.28 -5.33
C GLU A 618 37.99 -24.88 -5.40
N GLN A 619 37.15 -25.68 -6.07
CA GLN A 619 35.70 -25.44 -6.07
C GLN A 619 35.11 -25.49 -4.66
N LEU A 620 35.53 -26.45 -3.83
CA LEU A 620 35.09 -26.56 -2.44
C LEU A 620 35.48 -25.31 -1.61
N ALA A 621 36.63 -24.70 -1.90
CA ALA A 621 37.09 -23.47 -1.26
C ALA A 621 36.31 -22.24 -1.77
N LEU A 622 36.00 -22.18 -3.07
CA LEU A 622 35.18 -21.12 -3.68
C LEU A 622 33.77 -21.08 -3.09
N GLU A 623 33.21 -22.24 -2.76
CA GLU A 623 31.92 -22.36 -2.07
C GLU A 623 32.00 -22.09 -0.56
N GLY A 624 33.18 -21.70 -0.05
CA GLY A 624 33.39 -21.32 1.35
C GLY A 624 33.35 -22.49 2.33
N ILE A 625 33.35 -23.73 1.83
CA ILE A 625 33.23 -24.94 2.66
C ILE A 625 34.54 -25.21 3.42
N THR A 626 35.70 -25.00 2.76
CA THR A 626 37.03 -25.24 3.34
C THR A 626 37.92 -24.00 3.30
N SER A 627 38.78 -23.85 4.29
CA SER A 627 39.90 -22.89 4.32
C SER A 627 41.27 -23.57 4.34
N GLY A 628 41.32 -24.88 4.07
CA GLY A 628 42.53 -25.70 4.15
C GLY A 628 42.85 -26.24 5.55
N CYS A 629 44.01 -26.85 5.68
CA CYS A 629 44.54 -27.42 6.93
C CYS A 629 45.55 -26.49 7.64
N GLY A 630 45.80 -25.29 7.09
CA GLY A 630 46.74 -24.31 7.63
C GLY A 630 48.02 -24.17 6.79
N GLY A 631 48.76 -23.07 6.99
CA GLY A 631 50.03 -22.82 6.29
C GLY A 631 49.91 -22.64 4.76
N GLY A 632 48.71 -22.34 4.25
CA GLY A 632 48.43 -22.27 2.80
C GLY A 632 48.21 -23.62 2.14
N ASN A 633 47.99 -24.69 2.91
CA ASN A 633 47.81 -26.06 2.41
C ASN A 633 46.38 -26.57 2.62
N TYR A 634 45.96 -27.54 1.79
CA TYR A 634 44.71 -28.29 1.91
C TYR A 634 44.88 -29.66 2.57
N CYS A 635 46.05 -30.28 2.49
CA CYS A 635 46.36 -31.64 2.95
C CYS A 635 45.50 -32.73 2.27
N PRO A 636 45.51 -32.86 0.92
CA PRO A 636 44.56 -33.68 0.17
C PRO A 636 44.59 -35.17 0.52
N ASN A 637 45.78 -35.71 0.82
CA ASN A 637 45.97 -37.13 1.12
C ASN A 637 45.75 -37.50 2.60
N SER A 638 45.50 -36.51 3.47
CA SER A 638 45.23 -36.78 4.88
C SER A 638 43.79 -37.26 5.07
N PRO A 639 43.54 -38.22 5.97
CA PRO A 639 42.18 -38.56 6.39
C PRO A 639 41.41 -37.35 6.94
N ALA A 640 40.13 -37.23 6.60
CA ALA A 640 39.24 -36.25 7.20
C ALA A 640 38.78 -36.74 8.59
N THR A 641 39.05 -35.96 9.63
CA THR A 641 38.59 -36.26 11.00
C THR A 641 37.12 -35.89 11.17
N ARG A 642 36.45 -36.49 12.16
CA ARG A 642 35.02 -36.27 12.44
C ARG A 642 34.68 -34.82 12.77
N ASP A 643 35.57 -34.09 13.44
CA ASP A 643 35.39 -32.67 13.73
C ASP A 643 35.47 -31.78 12.48
N GLN A 644 36.43 -32.06 11.57
CA GLN A 644 36.50 -31.43 10.26
C GLN A 644 35.26 -31.76 9.42
N MET A 645 34.82 -33.02 9.44
CA MET A 645 33.62 -33.46 8.72
C MET A 645 32.36 -32.72 9.21
N ALA A 646 32.25 -32.41 10.50
CA ALA A 646 31.13 -31.60 11.00
C ALA A 646 31.07 -30.22 10.34
N VAL A 647 32.22 -29.55 10.19
CA VAL A 647 32.29 -28.27 9.48
C VAL A 647 31.84 -28.43 8.02
N PHE A 648 32.37 -29.45 7.35
CA PHE A 648 32.12 -29.65 5.93
C PHE A 648 30.66 -29.97 5.64
N LEU A 649 30.05 -30.91 6.37
CA LEU A 649 28.65 -31.29 6.20
C LEU A 649 27.71 -30.14 6.55
N VAL A 650 27.95 -29.42 7.64
CA VAL A 650 27.11 -28.29 8.04
C VAL A 650 27.12 -27.19 6.99
N LYS A 651 28.28 -26.88 6.41
CA LYS A 651 28.36 -25.90 5.32
C LYS A 651 27.77 -26.40 4.02
N ALA A 652 28.11 -27.63 3.61
CA ALA A 652 27.66 -28.22 2.35
C ALA A 652 26.13 -28.32 2.26
N PHE A 653 25.48 -28.73 3.34
CA PHE A 653 24.02 -28.87 3.38
C PHE A 653 23.31 -27.64 3.92
N SER A 654 24.03 -26.54 4.19
CA SER A 654 23.48 -25.34 4.83
C SER A 654 22.65 -25.69 6.07
N LEU A 655 23.13 -26.64 6.88
CA LEU A 655 22.41 -27.11 8.06
C LEU A 655 22.19 -25.93 9.01
N PRO A 656 21.00 -25.83 9.64
CA PRO A 656 20.58 -24.67 10.43
C PRO A 656 21.60 -24.24 11.46
#